data_AF-A0A158NVJ1-F1
#
_entry.id   AF-A0A158NVJ1-F1
#
_cell.length_a   1.000
_cell.length_b   1.000
_cell.length_c   1.000
_cell.angle_alpha   90.00
_cell.angle_beta   90.00
_cell.angle_gamma   90.00
#
_symmetry.space_group_name_H-M   'P 1'
#
loop_
_entity.id
_entity.type
_entity.pdbx_description
1 polymer ?
#
loop_
_entity_poly.entity_id
_entity_poly.type
_entity_poly.pdbx_seq_one_letter_code
_entity_poly.pdbx_strand_id
1 'polypeptide(L)'
;MEAEDEVDDELSEAVDTEANHNNNLENFETMKISTKPVSERTPEKDDCPLVRSSNLEQSDIVSSTDDSPKKLKMSVRSESKVPLSTSTKTDVKEIEIARLYRSKRISCQDTIHEYDEDDNLTMDRVGRYLETHPAVVETWLQEKASLQFRQRLQNTCMLQTITPNVPSAPSVQQQEENLLNRSKRNSVTSDLFQTWLASSSPAKRSRSPNRPYSTLMGRREELGRLDESDLFMELIRDVANELDINVLCHKILVNVGLLTYADRGSLFLAKGPLEDRYLVAKLFDVTQETELEEAIQRAKNEELKIPFGVGIAGYVAQTKEIINIKDAYKDPRFNSAIDMRTGYKTTLILSMPICNYEGDVIGVAQIINKTNGSNEFTDRDVEVFQRYLTFCGIGIQNAQLFELSVQEYRRNQILLNLARNIFEEQNNLECLVTKIMTEAKELLKCERCAVYLLDLDCGEAGHLEKIVERPGKSVQESRKPLSRRESNNINMEDIIQQHASAEGSKFTMVFEMENETQEARVYRPSNNNLSSSLGQIARYVAVTGQILNIGDVTTWLKKDVMESGKEPIRSILCMPIVNGQRIVIGVAQLINKDNGTSFTDSDVSIFEAFAIFCGLGIHNTQMYESACKLMAKQKVALECLSYHATANNEDALRLVSDLIPSAETYNLYSFTFIDFDLTDEDTCRATIRMFKQCDLIQKFHIPYDVLCRWILSVKKNYRPVKYHNWRHALNVAQTMFAMLKTGKMEQFMTDLEILGLLVACLCHDLDHRGTNNAFQMKTESPLAILYSTSTMEHHHFDQCVMILNSDSNNIFQSLSMEDYRRVMKVVESAILSTDLAMYFKKRNRFMEVIDEGEFDWQSEEKKELLCGMMMTACDVSAIAKPWDVQHRVAKLVADEFFDQGDLERLQLNQQPVAMMDRERRDELPQMQVGFIDVICLPLYKVLSETFPWILPLYEGTTENRKHWQDLAEKVEMGLTWIDRDTIEEPVEEFVSYEPKDIEFTVTTLNCAQADKKEQMPDRSSLGRFASLRKGGRTLSKGVRHRISRSLYARSSSEDAGKSKALLPERKNRNKLCLLI
;
A
#
# COMPACT_ATOMS: atom_id res chain seq x y z
N MET A 1 -11.46 60.20 8.32
CA MET A 1 -11.99 60.66 7.01
C MET A 1 -10.96 60.25 5.94
N GLU A 2 -10.63 58.98 5.68
CA GLU A 2 -11.41 57.70 5.60
C GLU A 2 -12.55 57.80 4.57
N ALA A 3 -12.68 56.94 3.55
CA ALA A 3 -11.96 55.72 3.12
C ALA A 3 -12.31 55.51 1.61
N GLU A 4 -11.34 55.28 0.72
CA GLU A 4 -10.82 53.97 0.21
C GLU A 4 -11.61 53.41 -0.98
N ASP A 5 -10.87 53.29 -2.09
CA ASP A 5 -11.21 52.70 -3.38
C ASP A 5 -11.09 51.16 -3.33
N GLU A 6 -12.10 50.45 -3.85
CA GLU A 6 -11.94 49.08 -4.35
C GLU A 6 -12.61 48.99 -5.74
N VAL A 7 -11.76 48.73 -6.75
CA VAL A 7 -12.11 48.46 -8.14
C VAL A 7 -11.80 46.98 -8.36
N ASP A 8 -12.80 46.25 -8.86
CA ASP A 8 -12.71 44.86 -9.30
C ASP A 8 -11.65 44.70 -10.40
N ASP A 9 -10.59 43.95 -10.11
CA ASP A 9 -9.63 43.44 -11.11
C ASP A 9 -9.96 41.97 -11.38
N GLU A 10 -10.46 41.71 -12.60
CA GLU A 10 -10.53 40.40 -13.24
C GLU A 10 -9.10 39.87 -13.46
N LEU A 11 -8.74 38.77 -12.79
CA LEU A 11 -7.52 38.03 -13.07
C LEU A 11 -7.85 36.69 -13.75
N SER A 12 -7.22 36.54 -14.91
CA SER A 12 -7.12 35.37 -15.78
C SER A 12 -6.65 34.10 -15.07
N GLU A 13 -7.43 33.02 -15.14
CA GLU A 13 -6.93 31.66 -14.91
C GLU A 13 -6.42 31.07 -16.24
N ALA A 14 -5.12 30.78 -16.27
CA ALA A 14 -4.44 30.07 -17.33
C ALA A 14 -4.33 28.57 -16.97
N VAL A 15 -4.88 27.74 -17.87
CA VAL A 15 -4.25 26.61 -18.57
C VAL A 15 -3.22 25.76 -17.79
N ASP A 16 -3.58 24.48 -17.65
CA ASP A 16 -2.80 23.25 -17.50
C ASP A 16 -1.99 22.96 -16.21
N THR A 17 -2.43 21.92 -15.48
CA THR A 17 -1.61 20.75 -15.11
C THR A 17 -2.46 19.68 -14.40
N GLU A 18 -3.21 18.86 -15.17
CA GLU A 18 -3.63 17.53 -14.73
C GLU A 18 -2.59 16.51 -15.18
N ALA A 19 -1.67 16.16 -14.28
CA ALA A 19 -0.79 15.01 -14.42
C ALA A 19 -0.84 14.19 -13.13
N ASN A 20 -0.86 12.86 -13.33
CA ASN A 20 -0.76 11.77 -12.35
C ASN A 20 -2.05 11.30 -11.67
N HIS A 21 -2.92 10.64 -12.44
CA HIS A 21 -3.67 9.46 -11.96
C HIS A 21 -3.78 8.42 -13.10
N ASN A 22 -2.64 7.84 -13.47
CA ASN A 22 -2.56 6.64 -14.32
C ASN A 22 -1.36 5.82 -13.83
N ASN A 23 -1.59 4.87 -12.92
CA ASN A 23 -0.63 3.83 -12.54
C ASN A 23 -1.36 2.64 -11.91
N ASN A 24 -2.30 2.04 -12.64
CA ASN A 24 -2.92 0.75 -12.26
C ASN A 24 -3.14 -0.19 -13.47
N LEU A 25 -2.33 -0.05 -14.53
CA LEU A 25 -2.40 -0.89 -15.74
C LEU A 25 -1.08 -1.59 -16.09
N GLU A 26 -0.07 -1.55 -15.21
CA GLU A 26 1.14 -2.34 -15.33
C GLU A 26 1.10 -3.53 -14.36
N ASN A 27 0.36 -4.59 -14.70
CA ASN A 27 0.57 -5.92 -14.11
C ASN A 27 -0.08 -7.08 -14.91
N PHE A 28 -0.13 -6.97 -16.24
CA PHE A 28 -0.47 -8.08 -17.11
C PHE A 28 0.52 -8.19 -18.28
N GLU A 29 1.77 -8.55 -18.00
CA GLU A 29 2.64 -9.13 -19.02
C GLU A 29 3.48 -10.32 -18.49
N THR A 30 3.46 -11.38 -19.31
CA THR A 30 4.33 -12.58 -19.36
C THR A 30 3.93 -13.84 -18.58
N MET A 31 3.13 -14.70 -19.21
CA MET A 31 3.30 -16.16 -19.10
C MET A 31 3.82 -16.70 -20.44
N LYS A 32 5.11 -17.06 -20.47
CA LYS A 32 5.73 -17.85 -21.54
C LYS A 32 5.44 -19.33 -21.30
N ILE A 33 4.68 -19.97 -22.19
CA ILE A 33 4.59 -21.43 -22.26
C ILE A 33 5.61 -21.90 -23.31
N SER A 34 6.58 -22.70 -22.87
CA SER A 34 7.58 -23.33 -23.74
C SER A 34 6.98 -24.55 -24.42
N THR A 35 6.68 -24.46 -25.71
CA THR A 35 6.30 -25.60 -26.54
C THR A 35 7.55 -26.18 -27.21
N LYS A 36 8.01 -27.35 -26.75
CA LYS A 36 8.88 -28.24 -27.54
C LYS A 36 8.06 -29.45 -28.02
N PRO A 37 8.19 -29.89 -29.28
CA PRO A 37 7.46 -31.03 -29.79
C PRO A 37 8.12 -32.34 -29.36
N VAL A 38 7.33 -33.30 -28.89
CA VAL A 38 7.76 -34.68 -28.65
C VAL A 38 7.40 -35.51 -29.88
N SER A 39 8.43 -36.09 -30.49
CA SER A 39 8.33 -37.01 -31.64
C SER A 39 8.19 -38.46 -31.15
N GLU A 40 7.26 -39.14 -31.82
CA GLU A 40 6.96 -40.57 -31.97
C GLU A 40 7.90 -41.62 -31.36
N ARG A 41 7.31 -42.59 -30.65
CA ARG A 41 7.85 -43.96 -30.53
C ARG A 41 6.75 -45.00 -30.70
N THR A 42 7.01 -45.95 -31.58
CA THR A 42 6.29 -47.21 -31.83
C THR A 42 6.79 -48.35 -30.90
N PRO A 43 6.06 -49.50 -30.81
CA PRO A 43 6.07 -50.39 -29.64
C PRO A 43 6.79 -51.76 -29.83
N GLU A 44 6.72 -52.58 -28.75
CA GLU A 44 7.12 -54.01 -28.58
C GLU A 44 8.60 -54.29 -28.24
N LYS A 45 9.03 -55.26 -27.42
CA LYS A 45 8.46 -56.38 -26.61
C LYS A 45 9.59 -56.96 -25.72
N ASP A 46 9.22 -57.66 -24.64
CA ASP A 46 9.89 -58.80 -23.94
C ASP A 46 11.38 -58.64 -23.50
N ASP A 47 11.84 -59.00 -22.29
CA ASP A 47 11.62 -60.20 -21.50
C ASP A 47 12.08 -60.03 -20.03
N CYS A 48 11.58 -60.92 -19.18
CA CYS A 48 11.73 -61.05 -17.72
C CYS A 48 13.08 -61.75 -17.31
N PRO A 49 13.32 -62.20 -16.06
CA PRO A 49 13.59 -61.49 -14.79
C PRO A 49 14.80 -62.13 -14.03
N LEU A 50 14.86 -61.93 -12.68
CA LEU A 50 15.63 -62.65 -11.63
C LEU A 50 16.89 -61.92 -11.11
N VAL A 51 17.29 -61.95 -9.84
CA VAL A 51 16.72 -62.24 -8.51
C VAL A 51 17.80 -61.77 -7.50
N ARG A 52 17.35 -61.19 -6.37
CA ARG A 52 17.91 -61.14 -5.00
C ARG A 52 19.43 -61.17 -4.72
N SER A 53 19.78 -60.22 -3.83
CA SER A 53 20.49 -60.39 -2.52
C SER A 53 22.00 -60.64 -2.55
N SER A 54 22.83 -60.22 -1.60
CA SER A 54 22.75 -59.41 -0.36
C SER A 54 24.17 -59.33 0.22
N ASN A 55 24.52 -58.18 0.80
CA ASN A 55 25.36 -57.98 2.00
C ASN A 55 26.84 -58.43 2.09
N LEU A 56 27.52 -57.73 3.03
CA LEU A 56 28.80 -57.99 3.73
C LEU A 56 30.07 -57.50 3.00
N GLU A 57 31.10 -56.95 3.64
CA GLU A 57 31.38 -56.34 4.95
C GLU A 57 32.87 -55.86 4.85
N GLN A 58 33.25 -54.82 5.60
CA GLN A 58 34.50 -54.64 6.39
C GLN A 58 35.86 -55.23 5.87
N SER A 59 37.05 -54.65 6.05
CA SER A 59 37.61 -53.73 7.05
C SER A 59 39.11 -53.50 6.72
N ASP A 60 39.64 -52.36 7.18
CA ASP A 60 41.00 -52.10 7.70
C ASP A 60 42.27 -52.30 6.85
N ILE A 61 43.18 -51.31 6.90
CA ILE A 61 44.55 -51.45 7.46
C ILE A 61 45.25 -50.07 7.56
N VAL A 62 46.00 -49.97 8.66
CA VAL A 62 46.80 -48.90 9.27
C VAL A 62 48.09 -48.55 8.50
N SER A 63 48.53 -47.27 8.49
CA SER A 63 49.84 -46.82 9.04
C SER A 63 50.37 -45.48 8.47
N SER A 64 50.57 -44.52 9.39
CA SER A 64 51.71 -43.57 9.55
C SER A 64 52.52 -43.06 8.34
N THR A 65 52.63 -41.74 8.16
CA THR A 65 53.74 -40.86 8.63
C THR A 65 53.66 -39.47 7.97
N ASP A 66 53.93 -38.44 8.77
CA ASP A 66 54.14 -37.03 8.41
C ASP A 66 55.12 -36.81 7.26
N ASP A 67 54.81 -35.87 6.34
CA ASP A 67 55.69 -34.73 6.07
C ASP A 67 54.98 -33.67 5.20
N SER A 68 55.27 -32.40 5.45
CA SER A 68 54.77 -31.22 4.71
C SER A 68 55.97 -30.34 4.29
N PRO A 69 55.84 -29.17 3.63
CA PRO A 69 54.98 -28.73 2.52
C PRO A 69 55.83 -28.12 1.37
N LYS A 70 55.24 -27.79 0.19
CA LYS A 70 55.82 -26.76 -0.72
C LYS A 70 54.85 -26.23 -1.79
N LYS A 71 55.07 -24.94 -2.07
CA LYS A 71 54.39 -24.01 -2.99
C LYS A 71 54.81 -24.14 -4.48
N LEU A 72 53.96 -23.54 -5.34
CA LEU A 72 54.23 -22.71 -6.55
C LEU A 72 54.20 -23.31 -7.98
N LYS A 73 53.49 -22.54 -8.85
CA LYS A 73 53.81 -22.13 -10.25
C LYS A 73 53.51 -23.13 -11.40
N MET A 74 53.24 -22.77 -12.66
CA MET A 74 52.85 -21.56 -13.43
C MET A 74 52.69 -21.99 -14.91
N SER A 75 51.81 -21.33 -15.68
CA SER A 75 51.98 -20.84 -17.08
C SER A 75 52.30 -21.78 -18.28
N VAL A 76 51.57 -21.59 -19.40
CA VAL A 76 52.03 -21.62 -20.82
C VAL A 76 51.12 -20.65 -21.63
N ARG A 77 51.60 -19.53 -22.25
CA ARG A 77 52.06 -19.26 -23.66
C ARG A 77 51.01 -19.58 -24.77
N SER A 78 50.80 -18.83 -25.86
CA SER A 78 51.73 -18.19 -26.83
C SER A 78 51.06 -17.32 -27.94
N GLU A 79 51.83 -16.34 -28.48
CA GLU A 79 51.95 -15.86 -29.91
C GLU A 79 50.76 -15.19 -30.67
N SER A 80 50.95 -14.53 -31.82
CA SER A 80 51.62 -13.27 -32.24
C SER A 80 51.24 -12.98 -33.71
N LYS A 81 50.99 -11.71 -34.13
CA LYS A 81 51.27 -11.11 -35.47
C LYS A 81 50.57 -9.75 -35.70
N VAL A 82 51.29 -8.88 -36.42
CA VAL A 82 51.08 -7.47 -36.85
C VAL A 82 50.47 -7.52 -38.31
N PRO A 83 49.97 -6.46 -39.04
CA PRO A 83 50.34 -5.02 -38.96
C PRO A 83 49.35 -3.90 -39.46
N LEU A 84 49.86 -2.64 -39.49
CA LEU A 84 49.51 -1.41 -40.28
C LEU A 84 48.15 -0.69 -39.99
N SER A 85 48.04 0.62 -39.66
CA SER A 85 48.42 1.92 -40.31
C SER A 85 47.67 2.17 -41.65
N THR A 86 47.11 3.33 -42.05
CA THR A 86 47.33 4.77 -41.76
C THR A 86 46.30 5.65 -42.52
N SER A 87 46.02 6.84 -41.96
CA SER A 87 45.79 8.17 -42.61
C SER A 87 44.54 8.49 -43.47
N THR A 88 43.91 9.64 -43.18
CA THR A 88 43.88 10.91 -43.97
C THR A 88 43.19 12.00 -43.10
N LYS A 89 43.84 13.13 -42.74
CA LYS A 89 44.13 14.39 -43.49
C LYS A 89 42.88 15.26 -43.75
N THR A 90 42.78 16.40 -43.05
CA THR A 90 42.88 17.82 -43.55
C THR A 90 41.52 18.37 -43.99
N ASP A 91 41.07 19.62 -43.74
CA ASP A 91 41.67 20.96 -43.77
C ASP A 91 40.89 21.88 -42.77
N VAL A 92 41.43 22.83 -41.98
CA VAL A 92 42.34 23.97 -42.28
C VAL A 92 41.61 24.99 -43.18
N LYS A 93 41.24 26.19 -42.69
CA LYS A 93 41.99 27.48 -42.77
C LYS A 93 40.88 28.56 -42.94
N GLU A 94 40.93 29.79 -42.46
CA GLU A 94 41.95 30.85 -42.50
C GLU A 94 41.53 31.96 -41.51
N ILE A 95 42.31 32.93 -41.03
CA ILE A 95 43.73 33.38 -40.96
C ILE A 95 43.58 34.65 -40.06
N GLU A 96 44.40 34.96 -39.06
CA GLU A 96 45.65 35.74 -39.18
C GLU A 96 46.25 35.88 -37.76
N ILE A 97 47.33 35.16 -37.44
CA ILE A 97 48.75 35.59 -37.44
C ILE A 97 49.09 36.71 -36.43
N ALA A 98 49.78 36.25 -35.38
CA ALA A 98 50.95 36.84 -34.71
C ALA A 98 50.95 38.33 -34.35
N ARG A 99 50.95 38.60 -33.03
CA ARG A 99 51.75 39.69 -32.44
C ARG A 99 52.11 39.41 -30.98
N LEU A 100 53.40 39.18 -30.79
CA LEU A 100 54.24 39.72 -29.72
C LEU A 100 53.61 39.95 -28.33
N TYR A 101 54.03 39.06 -27.42
CA TYR A 101 54.59 39.45 -26.13
C TYR A 101 55.47 40.71 -26.26
N ARG A 102 55.05 41.82 -25.64
CA ARG A 102 55.84 42.61 -24.65
C ARG A 102 55.09 43.88 -24.21
N SER A 103 54.62 43.84 -22.96
CA SER A 103 54.92 44.78 -21.84
C SER A 103 54.87 46.30 -22.04
N LYS A 104 54.14 46.98 -21.14
CA LYS A 104 54.54 48.30 -20.59
C LYS A 104 54.50 48.27 -19.06
N ARG A 105 55.70 48.24 -18.46
CA ARG A 105 56.00 48.97 -17.22
C ARG A 105 55.91 50.46 -17.54
N ILE A 106 55.41 51.25 -16.59
CA ILE A 106 55.77 52.66 -16.48
C ILE A 106 57.19 52.72 -15.88
N SER A 107 58.02 53.50 -16.54
CA SER A 107 59.45 53.74 -16.31
C SER A 107 59.63 55.13 -15.74
N CYS A 108 60.51 55.27 -14.76
CA CYS A 108 61.32 56.48 -14.59
C CYS A 108 62.79 56.05 -14.63
N GLN A 109 63.36 56.26 -15.82
CA GLN A 109 64.70 56.75 -16.16
C GLN A 109 65.90 56.68 -15.20
N ASP A 110 67.04 56.38 -15.86
CA ASP A 110 68.42 56.84 -15.61
C ASP A 110 69.19 56.15 -14.46
N THR A 111 70.43 55.65 -14.57
CA THR A 111 71.53 55.67 -15.56
C THR A 111 72.55 54.60 -15.07
N ILE A 112 73.06 53.68 -15.90
CA ILE A 112 74.44 53.66 -16.45
C ILE A 112 75.59 53.25 -15.49
N HIS A 113 76.32 52.19 -15.91
CA HIS A 113 77.74 51.82 -15.73
C HIS A 113 78.31 51.67 -14.29
N GLU A 114 78.61 50.45 -13.83
CA GLU A 114 79.84 49.63 -14.04
C GLU A 114 80.85 49.78 -12.87
N TYR A 115 81.51 48.65 -12.60
CA TYR A 115 82.69 48.40 -11.73
C TYR A 115 82.47 48.02 -10.26
N ASP A 116 82.68 46.71 -10.07
CA ASP A 116 83.62 46.07 -9.14
C ASP A 116 83.43 46.10 -7.61
N GLU A 117 83.50 44.85 -7.12
CA GLU A 117 84.01 44.39 -5.83
C GLU A 117 83.17 44.54 -4.55
N ASP A 118 83.08 43.38 -3.89
CA ASP A 118 82.87 43.12 -2.46
C ASP A 118 81.46 43.12 -1.84
N ASP A 119 81.14 41.93 -1.34
CA ASP A 119 80.26 41.58 -0.21
C ASP A 119 78.91 42.29 -0.12
N ASN A 120 77.90 41.73 -0.81
CA ASN A 120 76.51 42.10 -0.56
C ASN A 120 75.62 40.91 -0.19
N LEU A 121 75.22 40.98 1.09
CA LEU A 121 74.10 40.34 1.77
C LEU A 121 72.95 39.94 0.81
N THR A 122 72.87 38.65 0.46
CA THR A 122 71.76 38.13 -0.35
C THR A 122 70.47 38.04 0.47
N MET A 123 69.33 38.37 -0.15
CA MET A 123 67.98 38.24 0.46
C MET A 123 67.73 36.84 1.06
N ASP A 124 68.35 35.83 0.48
CA ASP A 124 68.29 34.44 0.93
C ASP A 124 69.01 34.19 2.27
N ARG A 125 70.07 34.96 2.57
CA ARG A 125 70.77 34.95 3.85
C ARG A 125 70.01 35.71 4.93
N VAL A 126 69.37 36.82 4.57
CA VAL A 126 68.49 37.57 5.48
C VAL A 126 67.26 36.73 5.85
N GLY A 127 66.66 36.04 4.88
CA GLY A 127 65.56 35.10 5.12
C GLY A 127 65.94 34.02 6.13
N ARG A 128 67.08 33.34 5.91
CA ARG A 128 67.59 32.32 6.86
C ARG A 128 67.96 32.88 8.24
N TYR A 129 68.43 34.12 8.32
CA TYR A 129 68.72 34.76 9.61
C TYR A 129 67.43 35.08 10.40
N LEU A 130 66.38 35.57 9.72
CA LEU A 130 65.09 35.88 10.34
C LEU A 130 64.34 34.60 10.76
N GLU A 131 64.45 33.52 9.99
CA GLU A 131 63.91 32.20 10.35
C GLU A 131 64.58 31.61 11.60
N THR A 132 65.85 31.92 11.85
CA THR A 132 66.62 31.40 12.99
C THR A 132 66.56 32.30 14.24
N HIS A 133 66.03 33.53 14.15
CA HIS A 133 65.93 34.48 15.26
C HIS A 133 64.53 35.14 15.37
N PRO A 134 63.49 34.41 15.79
CA PRO A 134 62.08 34.88 15.77
C PRO A 134 61.84 36.12 16.64
N ALA A 135 62.57 36.25 17.75
CA ALA A 135 62.43 37.38 18.69
C ALA A 135 62.79 38.75 18.07
N VAL A 136 63.66 38.77 17.05
CA VAL A 136 64.06 40.00 16.35
C VAL A 136 62.93 40.50 15.45
N VAL A 137 62.18 39.58 14.83
CA VAL A 137 61.00 39.88 14.00
C VAL A 137 59.87 40.42 14.88
N GLU A 138 59.65 39.82 16.04
CA GLU A 138 58.61 40.22 16.99
C GLU A 138 58.88 41.61 17.57
N THR A 139 60.12 41.89 17.98
CA THR A 139 60.53 43.22 18.49
C THR A 139 60.40 44.29 17.42
N TRP A 140 60.79 44.00 16.17
CA TRP A 140 60.65 44.92 15.05
C TRP A 140 59.18 45.20 14.70
N LEU A 141 58.30 44.20 14.74
CA LEU A 141 56.86 44.36 14.54
C LEU A 141 56.19 45.19 15.66
N GLN A 142 56.66 45.04 16.91
CA GLN A 142 56.19 45.84 18.05
C GLN A 142 56.69 47.30 18.07
N GLU A 143 57.81 47.60 17.43
CA GLU A 143 58.37 48.96 17.39
C GLU A 143 58.07 49.75 16.11
N LYS A 144 57.94 49.08 14.95
CA LYS A 144 57.90 49.75 13.63
C LYS A 144 56.62 49.52 12.81
N ALA A 145 55.76 48.55 13.14
CA ALA A 145 54.54 48.29 12.38
C ALA A 145 53.40 49.29 12.67
N SER A 146 52.59 49.60 11.65
CA SER A 146 51.43 50.48 11.79
C SER A 146 50.28 49.82 12.56
N LEU A 147 49.45 50.63 13.21
CA LEU A 147 48.38 50.17 14.11
C LEU A 147 47.32 49.33 13.38
N GLN A 148 47.01 49.65 12.12
CA GLN A 148 46.12 48.84 11.27
C GLN A 148 46.72 47.48 10.88
N PHE A 149 48.04 47.38 10.72
CA PHE A 149 48.71 46.13 10.38
C PHE A 149 48.73 45.15 11.57
N ARG A 150 48.91 45.66 12.79
CA ARG A 150 48.84 44.85 14.02
C ARG A 150 47.45 44.27 14.28
N GLN A 151 46.39 45.07 14.05
CA GLN A 151 45.01 44.60 14.18
C GLN A 151 44.65 43.53 13.14
N ARG A 152 45.17 43.65 11.90
CA ARG A 152 45.00 42.58 10.89
C ARG A 152 45.73 41.30 11.27
N LEU A 153 46.95 41.37 11.80
CA LEU A 153 47.69 40.18 12.27
C LEU A 153 46.99 39.48 13.44
N GLN A 154 46.47 40.22 14.43
CA GLN A 154 45.69 39.66 15.54
C GLN A 154 44.38 39.02 15.07
N ASN A 155 43.68 39.63 14.09
CA ASN A 155 42.45 39.06 13.55
C ASN A 155 42.69 37.87 12.62
N THR A 156 43.87 37.74 12.00
CA THR A 156 44.20 36.60 11.13
C THR A 156 44.67 35.38 11.93
N CYS A 157 45.35 35.59 13.08
CA CYS A 157 45.72 34.51 14.00
C CYS A 157 44.52 33.88 14.73
N MET A 158 43.40 34.61 14.86
CA MET A 158 42.13 34.08 15.39
C MET A 158 41.38 33.15 14.41
N LEU A 159 41.80 33.07 13.14
CA LEU A 159 41.09 32.34 12.08
C LEU A 159 41.83 31.07 11.56
N GLN A 160 42.94 30.65 12.20
CA GLN A 160 43.77 29.52 11.71
C GLN A 160 43.93 28.31 12.66
N THR A 161 43.14 28.18 13.73
CA THR A 161 43.18 26.99 14.62
C THR A 161 41.89 26.17 14.67
N ILE A 162 41.09 26.19 13.59
CA ILE A 162 40.07 25.15 13.34
C ILE A 162 40.51 24.28 12.13
N THR A 163 41.17 23.17 12.49
CA THR A 163 41.36 21.86 11.84
C THR A 163 42.21 21.69 10.56
N PRO A 164 43.15 20.70 10.55
CA PRO A 164 43.77 20.17 9.33
C PRO A 164 43.14 18.83 8.83
N ASN A 165 43.18 18.64 7.50
CA ASN A 165 43.17 17.38 6.70
C ASN A 165 41.84 16.59 6.58
N VAL A 166 41.25 16.17 5.42
CA VAL A 166 41.64 15.83 4.01
C VAL A 166 40.32 15.76 3.13
N PRO A 167 40.23 15.25 1.86
CA PRO A 167 40.70 15.68 0.52
C PRO A 167 39.60 16.16 -0.48
N SER A 168 40.07 16.77 -1.59
CA SER A 168 39.53 16.84 -2.98
C SER A 168 38.01 16.79 -3.27
N ALA A 169 37.49 17.90 -3.82
CA ALA A 169 36.15 18.00 -4.43
C ALA A 169 36.15 17.68 -5.95
N PRO A 170 35.08 17.06 -6.50
CA PRO A 170 34.82 16.95 -7.94
C PRO A 170 33.96 18.12 -8.47
N SER A 171 33.76 18.10 -9.79
CA SER A 171 33.35 19.17 -10.72
C SER A 171 31.90 19.69 -10.67
N VAL A 172 31.74 20.87 -11.25
CA VAL A 172 30.59 21.81 -11.31
C VAL A 172 29.42 21.31 -12.19
N GLN A 173 28.83 20.15 -11.88
CA GLN A 173 27.55 19.73 -12.48
C GLN A 173 26.50 19.24 -11.45
N GLN A 174 26.72 19.50 -10.16
CA GLN A 174 25.77 19.16 -9.07
C GLN A 174 25.25 20.39 -8.30
N GLN A 175 25.33 21.58 -8.89
CA GLN A 175 24.97 22.84 -8.23
C GLN A 175 23.51 23.28 -8.44
N GLU A 176 22.74 22.67 -9.35
CA GLU A 176 21.34 23.04 -9.60
C GLU A 176 20.30 22.14 -8.89
N GLU A 177 20.65 20.93 -8.44
CA GLU A 177 19.73 20.10 -7.63
C GLU A 177 19.76 20.42 -6.13
N ASN A 178 20.77 21.15 -5.63
CA ASN A 178 20.95 21.42 -4.20
C ASN A 178 20.24 22.70 -3.71
N LEU A 179 19.61 23.48 -4.59
CA LEU A 179 18.90 24.70 -4.22
C LEU A 179 17.46 24.45 -3.71
N LEU A 180 16.86 23.30 -4.05
CA LEU A 180 15.52 22.91 -3.58
C LEU A 180 15.51 22.17 -2.23
N ASN A 181 16.67 21.68 -1.74
CA ASN A 181 16.78 20.99 -0.44
C ASN A 181 17.21 21.89 0.72
N ARG A 182 17.37 23.20 0.50
CA ARG A 182 17.88 24.15 1.52
C ARG A 182 16.83 24.62 2.54
N SER A 183 15.64 24.00 2.56
CA SER A 183 14.56 24.31 3.50
C SER A 183 14.56 23.47 4.79
N LYS A 184 15.60 22.67 5.08
CA LYS A 184 15.75 21.99 6.38
C LYS A 184 17.13 22.22 6.95
N ARG A 185 17.30 23.33 7.69
CA ARG A 185 18.40 23.43 8.65
C ARG A 185 18.09 22.47 9.79
N ASN A 186 18.75 21.32 9.80
CA ASN A 186 18.81 20.48 11.00
C ASN A 186 19.57 21.25 12.09
N SER A 187 18.98 21.29 13.29
CA SER A 187 19.58 21.91 14.48
C SER A 187 20.97 21.32 14.77
N VAL A 188 21.89 22.11 15.34
CA VAL A 188 23.21 21.66 15.84
C VAL A 188 23.08 20.44 16.77
N THR A 189 21.93 20.29 17.45
CA THR A 189 21.61 19.12 18.28
C THR A 189 21.45 17.82 17.47
N SER A 190 21.00 17.89 16.21
CA SER A 190 20.80 16.73 15.33
C SER A 190 22.12 16.08 14.92
N ASP A 191 23.14 16.88 14.61
CA ASP A 191 24.45 16.37 14.16
C ASP A 191 25.25 15.76 15.32
N LEU A 192 25.16 16.36 16.52
CA LEU A 192 25.69 15.79 17.76
C LEU A 192 24.99 14.48 18.12
N PHE A 193 23.67 14.41 17.97
CA PHE A 193 22.90 13.20 18.21
C PHE A 193 23.29 12.05 17.25
N GLN A 194 23.41 12.34 15.95
CA GLN A 194 23.87 11.39 14.93
C GLN A 194 25.30 10.88 15.20
N THR A 195 26.22 11.79 15.54
CA THR A 195 27.63 11.45 15.84
C THR A 195 27.76 10.60 17.11
N TRP A 196 26.97 10.92 18.13
CA TRP A 196 26.93 10.17 19.39
C TRP A 196 26.43 8.73 19.16
N LEU A 197 25.39 8.55 18.34
CA LEU A 197 24.84 7.24 17.98
C LEU A 197 25.84 6.33 17.26
N ALA A 198 26.71 6.89 16.42
CA ALA A 198 27.73 6.14 15.67
C ALA A 198 28.90 5.63 16.54
N SER A 199 28.99 6.01 17.82
CA SER A 199 30.14 5.71 18.69
C SER A 199 29.89 4.55 19.68
N SER A 200 30.70 3.50 19.58
CA SER A 200 30.56 2.24 20.33
C SER A 200 31.25 2.20 21.70
N SER A 201 31.95 3.25 22.14
CA SER A 201 32.70 3.26 23.42
C SER A 201 32.48 4.55 24.23
N PRO A 202 32.23 4.47 25.56
CA PRO A 202 32.04 5.64 26.44
C PRO A 202 33.22 6.61 26.43
N ALA A 203 34.46 6.11 26.39
CA ALA A 203 35.68 6.93 26.40
C ALA A 203 35.90 7.74 25.10
N LYS A 204 35.20 7.41 24.01
CA LYS A 204 35.25 8.17 22.74
C LYS A 204 34.11 9.19 22.61
N ARG A 205 33.12 9.17 23.51
CA ARG A 205 31.96 10.09 23.53
C ARG A 205 32.27 11.48 24.12
N SER A 206 33.40 11.63 24.80
CA SER A 206 33.89 12.89 25.39
C SER A 206 34.67 13.80 24.42
N ARG A 207 34.81 13.40 23.14
CA ARG A 207 35.53 14.19 22.14
C ARG A 207 34.65 15.31 21.58
N SER A 208 34.71 16.48 22.20
CA SER A 208 34.30 17.73 21.54
C SER A 208 35.22 18.01 20.34
N PRO A 209 34.72 18.47 19.18
CA PRO A 209 35.52 18.59 17.96
C PRO A 209 36.64 19.66 17.97
N ASN A 210 36.86 20.42 19.06
CA ASN A 210 37.68 21.64 18.97
C ASN A 210 38.44 22.07 20.24
N ARG A 211 39.05 21.17 21.02
CA ARG A 211 40.12 21.58 21.96
C ARG A 211 41.25 20.55 22.07
N PRO A 212 42.53 20.96 21.94
CA PRO A 212 43.67 20.08 22.24
C PRO A 212 43.76 19.85 23.75
N TYR A 213 44.33 18.70 24.12
CA TYR A 213 44.52 18.24 25.49
C TYR A 213 45.42 19.22 26.27
N SER A 214 44.82 20.09 27.09
CA SER A 214 45.56 20.69 28.20
C SER A 214 45.49 19.70 29.36
N THR A 215 46.64 19.36 29.94
CA THR A 215 46.69 18.53 31.15
C THR A 215 45.83 19.17 32.24
N LEU A 216 45.24 18.37 33.15
CA LEU A 216 44.51 18.88 34.32
C LEU A 216 45.30 19.98 35.06
N MET A 217 46.65 19.88 35.06
CA MET A 217 47.57 20.90 35.55
C MET A 217 47.61 22.19 34.71
N GLY A 218 47.72 22.11 33.39
CA GLY A 218 47.76 23.31 32.52
C GLY A 218 46.45 24.09 32.57
N ARG A 219 45.32 23.38 32.64
CA ARG A 219 44.00 24.00 32.82
C ARG A 219 43.86 24.69 34.17
N ARG A 220 44.48 24.16 35.24
CA ARG A 220 44.47 24.75 36.58
C ARG A 220 45.26 26.06 36.65
N GLU A 221 46.39 26.15 35.97
CA GLU A 221 47.19 27.37 35.90
C GLU A 221 46.51 28.49 35.10
N GLU A 222 45.77 28.14 34.04
CA GLU A 222 44.96 29.09 33.27
C GLU A 222 43.73 29.55 34.07
N LEU A 223 42.99 28.63 34.69
CA LEU A 223 41.81 28.96 35.52
C LEU A 223 42.18 29.79 36.75
N GLY A 224 43.37 29.60 37.32
CA GLY A 224 43.87 30.38 38.46
C GLY A 224 44.28 31.83 38.11
N ARG A 225 44.36 32.19 36.82
CA ARG A 225 44.66 33.56 36.36
C ARG A 225 43.41 34.40 36.07
N LEU A 226 42.24 33.79 36.07
CA LEU A 226 40.97 34.45 35.80
C LEU A 226 40.45 35.16 37.06
N ASP A 227 39.71 36.24 36.85
CA ASP A 227 38.93 36.84 37.93
C ASP A 227 37.85 35.85 38.41
N GLU A 228 37.38 36.00 39.65
CA GLU A 228 36.38 35.08 40.23
C GLU A 228 35.11 34.99 39.39
N SER A 229 34.70 36.10 38.76
CA SER A 229 33.53 36.17 37.89
C SER A 229 33.74 35.42 36.56
N ASP A 230 34.91 35.56 35.96
CA ASP A 230 35.30 34.89 34.72
C ASP A 230 35.50 33.37 34.95
N LEU A 231 36.14 33.00 36.05
CA LEU A 231 36.29 31.61 36.49
C LEU A 231 34.92 30.96 36.66
N PHE A 232 34.01 31.60 37.39
CA PHE A 232 32.66 31.07 37.63
C PHE A 232 31.89 30.85 36.31
N MET A 233 31.96 31.81 35.38
CA MET A 233 31.31 31.69 34.07
C MET A 233 31.94 30.63 33.17
N GLU A 234 33.26 30.42 33.24
CA GLU A 234 33.93 29.35 32.49
C GLU A 234 33.52 27.95 33.02
N LEU A 235 33.44 27.78 34.35
CA LEU A 235 33.02 26.52 34.96
C LEU A 235 31.55 26.18 34.66
N ILE A 236 30.67 27.19 34.56
CA ILE A 236 29.29 27.01 34.11
C ILE A 236 29.26 26.55 32.64
N ARG A 237 30.07 27.17 31.77
CA ARG A 237 30.14 26.83 30.35
C ARG A 237 30.65 25.42 30.10
N ASP A 238 31.57 24.92 30.93
CA ASP A 238 32.08 23.54 30.83
C ASP A 238 31.01 22.49 31.17
N VAL A 239 30.16 22.78 32.17
CA VAL A 239 29.07 21.90 32.59
C VAL A 239 27.88 21.98 31.63
N ALA A 240 27.54 23.17 31.14
CA ALA A 240 26.37 23.37 30.27
C ALA A 240 26.48 22.69 28.88
N ASN A 241 27.70 22.44 28.40
CA ASN A 241 27.94 21.82 27.10
C ASN A 241 28.11 20.29 27.16
N GLU A 242 28.03 19.69 28.36
CA GLU A 242 28.26 18.26 28.55
C GLU A 242 26.94 17.48 28.58
N LEU A 243 26.82 16.45 27.75
CA LEU A 243 25.62 15.62 27.62
C LEU A 243 25.78 14.22 28.22
N ASP A 244 27.03 13.78 28.49
CA ASP A 244 27.24 12.53 29.21
C ASP A 244 27.10 12.77 30.72
N ILE A 245 26.10 12.15 31.33
CA ILE A 245 25.78 12.33 32.75
C ILE A 245 26.95 11.96 33.68
N ASN A 246 27.82 11.01 33.30
CA ASN A 246 28.95 10.61 34.13
C ASN A 246 30.06 11.67 34.09
N VAL A 247 30.40 12.15 32.88
CA VAL A 247 31.38 13.21 32.67
C VAL A 247 30.92 14.50 33.34
N LEU A 248 29.63 14.82 33.18
CA LEU A 248 29.00 15.98 33.78
C LEU A 248 29.08 15.95 35.31
N CYS A 249 28.66 14.85 35.95
CA CYS A 249 28.71 14.71 37.40
C CYS A 249 30.14 14.84 37.94
N HIS A 250 31.13 14.32 37.21
CA HIS A 250 32.54 14.40 37.60
C HIS A 250 33.07 15.84 37.51
N LYS A 251 32.82 16.52 36.40
CA LYS A 251 33.15 17.95 36.23
C LYS A 251 32.52 18.81 37.33
N ILE A 252 31.25 18.56 37.67
CA ILE A 252 30.56 19.28 38.76
C ILE A 252 31.32 19.14 40.08
N LEU A 253 31.70 17.92 40.48
CA LEU A 253 32.40 17.68 41.74
C LEU A 253 33.81 18.31 41.75
N VAL A 254 34.56 18.19 40.65
CA VAL A 254 35.89 18.81 40.53
C VAL A 254 35.82 20.33 40.61
N ASN A 255 34.87 20.94 39.90
CA ASN A 255 34.67 22.39 39.85
C ASN A 255 34.22 22.95 41.21
N VAL A 256 33.33 22.24 41.91
CA VAL A 256 32.92 22.61 43.28
C VAL A 256 34.10 22.52 44.26
N GLY A 257 34.92 21.48 44.13
CA GLY A 257 36.15 21.35 44.92
C GLY A 257 37.08 22.55 44.75
N LEU A 258 37.22 23.06 43.51
CA LEU A 258 38.01 24.25 43.20
C LEU A 258 37.40 25.54 43.78
N LEU A 259 36.09 25.74 43.61
CA LEU A 259 35.38 26.95 44.06
C LEU A 259 35.32 27.09 45.59
N THR A 260 35.23 25.97 46.30
CA THR A 260 35.00 25.94 47.76
C THR A 260 36.21 25.47 48.55
N TYR A 261 37.32 25.12 47.90
CA TYR A 261 38.48 24.48 48.54
C TYR A 261 38.12 23.22 49.34
N ALA A 262 37.14 22.45 48.88
CA ALA A 262 36.78 21.18 49.52
C ALA A 262 37.80 20.09 49.19
N ASP A 263 38.02 19.16 50.13
CA ASP A 263 38.92 18.01 49.92
C ASP A 263 38.28 16.97 49.00
N ARG A 264 37.02 16.61 49.29
CA ARG A 264 36.28 15.57 48.54
C ARG A 264 34.83 15.92 48.34
N GLY A 265 34.23 15.34 47.31
CA GLY A 265 32.81 15.48 46.99
C GLY A 265 32.16 14.18 46.55
N SER A 266 30.86 14.08 46.81
CA SER A 266 29.98 12.98 46.41
C SER A 266 28.70 13.53 45.81
N LEU A 267 28.20 12.89 44.75
CA LEU A 267 26.98 13.30 44.05
C LEU A 267 26.03 12.11 43.93
N PHE A 268 24.80 12.35 44.41
CA PHE A 268 23.72 11.38 44.40
C PHE A 268 22.62 11.85 43.45
N LEU A 269 22.08 10.95 42.63
CA LEU A 269 20.95 11.25 41.74
C LEU A 269 19.68 10.59 42.26
N ALA A 270 18.56 11.32 42.20
CA ALA A 270 17.26 10.79 42.59
C ALA A 270 16.73 9.81 41.52
N LYS A 271 16.16 8.69 41.98
CA LYS A 271 15.48 7.67 41.16
C LYS A 271 14.22 7.19 41.87
N GLY A 272 13.34 6.53 41.10
CA GLY A 272 12.09 5.94 41.60
C GLY A 272 10.86 6.83 41.38
N PRO A 273 9.66 6.25 41.49
CA PRO A 273 8.39 6.98 41.43
C PRO A 273 8.25 7.94 42.62
N LEU A 274 7.35 8.93 42.52
CA LEU A 274 7.15 9.97 43.55
C LEU A 274 6.91 9.42 44.96
N GLU A 275 6.25 8.26 45.07
CA GLU A 275 5.88 7.63 46.34
C GLU A 275 7.03 6.84 47.01
N ASP A 276 8.09 6.48 46.26
CA ASP A 276 9.24 5.72 46.76
C ASP A 276 10.54 6.23 46.11
N ARG A 277 10.82 7.53 46.28
CA ARG A 277 12.06 8.12 45.77
C ARG A 277 13.24 7.75 46.66
N TYR A 278 14.34 7.40 46.01
CA TYR A 278 15.63 7.13 46.65
C TYR A 278 16.78 7.77 45.88
N LEU A 279 17.86 8.04 46.58
CA LEU A 279 19.11 8.54 46.03
C LEU A 279 20.05 7.38 45.68
N VAL A 280 20.69 7.46 44.53
CA VAL A 280 21.75 6.53 44.13
C VAL A 280 23.05 7.30 43.97
N ALA A 281 24.12 6.83 44.61
CA ALA A 281 25.45 7.38 44.42
C ALA A 281 25.87 7.25 42.95
N LYS A 282 26.00 8.39 42.27
CA LYS A 282 26.49 8.42 40.89
C LYS A 282 28.01 8.48 40.87
N LEU A 283 28.59 9.29 41.76
CA LEU A 283 30.01 9.38 42.04
C LEU A 283 30.20 9.55 43.55
N PHE A 284 31.22 8.88 44.09
CA PHE A 284 31.47 8.84 45.53
C PHE A 284 32.95 9.09 45.81
N ASP A 285 33.22 9.96 46.79
CA ASP A 285 34.56 10.24 47.32
C ASP A 285 35.56 10.71 46.24
N VAL A 286 35.12 11.69 45.44
CA VAL A 286 35.88 12.28 44.33
C VAL A 286 36.73 13.44 44.82
N THR A 287 38.03 13.41 44.56
CA THR A 287 38.95 14.54 44.78
C THR A 287 39.18 15.29 43.46
N GLN A 288 39.80 16.48 43.51
CA GLN A 288 40.15 17.26 42.30
C GLN A 288 41.11 16.52 41.34
N GLU A 289 41.83 15.51 41.84
CA GLU A 289 42.83 14.74 41.08
C GLU A 289 42.32 13.36 40.66
N THR A 290 41.09 12.98 41.07
CA THR A 290 40.53 11.65 40.76
C THR A 290 40.11 11.61 39.29
N GLU A 291 40.61 10.63 38.54
CA GLU A 291 40.21 10.39 37.15
C GLU A 291 38.78 9.84 37.05
N LEU A 292 38.08 10.13 35.94
CA LEU A 292 36.66 9.77 35.76
C LEU A 292 36.40 8.27 35.90
N GLU A 293 37.21 7.45 35.26
CA GLU A 293 37.01 5.98 35.24
C GLU A 293 37.17 5.37 36.64
N GLU A 294 38.11 5.91 37.42
CA GLU A 294 38.31 5.51 38.81
C GLU A 294 37.11 5.90 39.68
N ALA A 295 36.59 7.12 39.51
CA ALA A 295 35.41 7.60 40.23
C ALA A 295 34.15 6.76 39.93
N ILE A 296 33.94 6.37 38.67
CA ILE A 296 32.83 5.50 38.27
C ILE A 296 32.99 4.09 38.88
N GLN A 297 34.20 3.53 38.86
CA GLN A 297 34.43 2.20 39.40
C GLN A 297 34.23 2.17 40.92
N ARG A 298 34.70 3.19 41.65
CA ARG A 298 34.44 3.33 43.09
C ARG A 298 32.94 3.40 43.40
N ALA A 299 32.18 4.20 42.65
CA ALA A 299 30.74 4.31 42.83
C ALA A 299 29.99 3.00 42.54
N LYS A 300 30.40 2.24 41.51
CA LYS A 300 29.82 0.92 41.20
C LYS A 300 30.08 -0.12 42.29
N ASN A 301 31.28 -0.10 42.89
CA ASN A 301 31.66 -1.05 43.93
C ASN A 301 30.90 -0.82 45.25
N GLU A 302 30.49 0.42 45.53
CA GLU A 302 29.81 0.76 46.79
C GLU A 302 28.28 0.77 46.69
N GLU A 303 27.69 0.75 45.48
CA GLU A 303 26.24 0.79 45.13
C GLU A 303 25.32 1.33 46.25
N LEU A 304 25.55 2.58 46.67
CA LEU A 304 24.85 3.17 47.80
C LEU A 304 23.45 3.66 47.39
N LYS A 305 22.39 3.06 47.96
CA LYS A 305 20.99 3.49 47.83
C LYS A 305 20.52 4.09 49.16
N ILE A 306 20.13 5.38 49.14
CA ILE A 306 19.68 6.11 50.33
C ILE A 306 18.21 6.52 50.12
N PRO A 307 17.25 6.02 50.92
CA PRO A 307 15.87 6.51 50.87
C PRO A 307 15.78 7.99 51.27
N PHE A 308 14.79 8.72 50.73
CA PHE A 308 14.55 10.10 51.13
C PHE A 308 14.26 10.17 52.65
N GLY A 309 14.82 11.16 53.33
CA GLY A 309 14.74 11.35 54.78
C GLY A 309 15.80 10.61 55.61
N VAL A 310 16.58 9.70 55.01
CA VAL A 310 17.58 8.91 55.75
C VAL A 310 18.99 9.51 55.62
N GLY A 311 19.65 9.77 56.75
CA GLY A 311 20.98 10.37 56.80
C GLY A 311 21.01 11.83 56.31
N ILE A 312 22.20 12.41 56.21
CA ILE A 312 22.37 13.82 55.80
C ILE A 312 21.83 14.05 54.39
N ALA A 313 22.31 13.27 53.40
CA ALA A 313 21.90 13.44 52.01
C ALA A 313 20.39 13.14 51.79
N GLY A 314 19.83 12.13 52.46
CA GLY A 314 18.40 11.84 52.38
C GLY A 314 17.54 12.92 53.03
N TYR A 315 17.96 13.50 54.17
CA TYR A 315 17.27 14.64 54.77
C TYR A 315 17.25 15.84 53.83
N VAL A 316 18.40 16.19 53.23
CA VAL A 316 18.51 17.29 52.26
C VAL A 316 17.58 17.07 51.06
N ALA A 317 17.50 15.84 50.55
CA ALA A 317 16.61 15.52 49.45
C ALA A 317 15.11 15.64 49.82
N GLN A 318 14.75 15.37 51.07
CA GLN A 318 13.37 15.44 51.54
C GLN A 318 12.94 16.88 51.88
N THR A 319 13.79 17.65 52.57
CA THR A 319 13.43 18.99 53.07
C THR A 319 13.80 20.12 52.11
N LYS A 320 14.69 19.86 51.15
CA LYS A 320 15.31 20.87 50.26
C LYS A 320 16.12 21.93 51.03
N GLU A 321 16.45 21.66 52.31
CA GLU A 321 17.23 22.57 53.14
C GLU A 321 18.74 22.33 52.95
N ILE A 322 19.50 23.43 52.93
CA ILE A 322 20.97 23.39 52.91
C ILE A 322 21.48 23.01 54.30
N ILE A 323 22.39 22.04 54.37
CA ILE A 323 23.03 21.63 55.63
C ILE A 323 24.52 21.97 55.60
N ASN A 324 24.97 22.81 56.54
CA ASN A 324 26.38 23.12 56.80
C ASN A 324 26.75 22.66 58.22
N ILE A 325 27.48 21.56 58.34
CA ILE A 325 27.89 20.95 59.61
C ILE A 325 29.37 21.26 59.88
N LYS A 326 29.64 21.85 61.05
CA LYS A 326 30.99 22.20 61.52
C LYS A 326 31.68 21.07 62.30
N ASP A 327 30.94 20.06 62.72
CA ASP A 327 31.47 18.86 63.39
C ASP A 327 30.56 17.66 63.11
N ALA A 328 30.94 16.84 62.14
CA ALA A 328 30.15 15.71 61.66
C ALA A 328 29.77 14.71 62.76
N TYR A 329 30.66 14.46 63.73
CA TYR A 329 30.43 13.48 64.80
C TYR A 329 29.42 13.96 65.86
N LYS A 330 29.06 15.25 65.85
CA LYS A 330 28.01 15.80 66.71
C LYS A 330 26.62 15.76 66.07
N ASP A 331 26.52 15.55 64.75
CA ASP A 331 25.23 15.48 64.06
C ASP A 331 24.66 14.05 64.12
N PRO A 332 23.46 13.83 64.67
CA PRO A 332 22.88 12.49 64.81
C PRO A 332 22.55 11.81 63.48
N ARG A 333 22.51 12.56 62.36
CA ARG A 333 22.25 12.03 61.01
C ARG A 333 23.52 11.55 60.32
N PHE A 334 24.70 11.82 60.88
CA PHE A 334 25.99 11.42 60.30
C PHE A 334 26.26 9.93 60.51
N ASN A 335 26.65 9.24 59.44
CA ASN A 335 27.00 7.82 59.49
C ASN A 335 28.52 7.64 59.55
N SER A 336 29.06 7.45 60.75
CA SER A 336 30.50 7.25 61.00
C SER A 336 31.04 5.88 60.57
N ALA A 337 30.18 4.93 60.16
CA ALA A 337 30.62 3.62 59.67
C ALA A 337 31.41 3.70 58.37
N ILE A 338 31.13 4.71 57.54
CA ILE A 338 31.86 4.95 56.29
C ILE A 338 33.29 5.41 56.60
N ASP A 339 33.47 6.38 57.49
CA ASP A 339 34.78 6.85 57.96
C ASP A 339 35.62 5.73 58.59
N MET A 340 34.99 4.87 59.40
CA MET A 340 35.67 3.69 59.99
C MET A 340 36.14 2.69 58.93
N ARG A 341 35.41 2.56 57.82
CA ARG A 341 35.74 1.64 56.72
C ARG A 341 36.82 2.22 55.80
N THR A 342 36.79 3.52 55.53
CA THR A 342 37.73 4.19 54.61
C THR A 342 39.01 4.67 55.30
N GLY A 343 39.02 4.76 56.64
CA GLY A 343 40.13 5.34 57.40
C GLY A 343 40.24 6.86 57.28
N TYR A 344 39.25 7.50 56.64
CA TYR A 344 39.17 8.94 56.46
C TYR A 344 38.36 9.56 57.60
N LYS A 345 38.71 10.77 58.04
CA LYS A 345 37.98 11.49 59.11
C LYS A 345 37.25 12.69 58.52
N THR A 346 35.92 12.60 58.48
CA THR A 346 35.02 13.66 58.07
C THR A 346 34.76 14.59 59.26
N THR A 347 35.15 15.86 59.16
CA THR A 347 34.90 16.88 60.20
C THR A 347 33.88 17.90 59.76
N LEU A 348 33.98 18.39 58.51
CA LEU A 348 33.08 19.37 57.92
C LEU A 348 32.25 18.75 56.81
N ILE A 349 30.96 19.06 56.77
CA ILE A 349 30.05 18.60 55.71
C ILE A 349 29.21 19.77 55.22
N LEU A 350 29.21 20.02 53.92
CA LEU A 350 28.24 20.88 53.26
C LEU A 350 27.45 20.06 52.24
N SER A 351 26.15 19.94 52.46
CA SER A 351 25.24 19.16 51.62
C SER A 351 24.10 20.02 51.11
N MET A 352 23.85 19.96 49.81
CA MET A 352 22.89 20.80 49.11
C MET A 352 22.05 20.00 48.11
N PRO A 353 20.75 20.32 47.96
CA PRO A 353 19.92 19.72 46.95
C PRO A 353 20.26 20.29 45.57
N ILE A 354 20.21 19.44 44.55
CA ILE A 354 20.22 19.83 43.14
C ILE A 354 18.78 19.79 42.67
N CYS A 355 18.23 20.95 42.32
CA CYS A 355 16.87 21.08 41.85
C CYS A 355 16.80 21.31 40.34
N ASN A 356 15.71 20.86 39.71
CA ASN A 356 15.36 21.25 38.34
C ASN A 356 14.72 22.65 38.32
N TYR A 357 14.36 23.15 37.13
CA TYR A 357 13.70 24.47 36.98
C TYR A 357 12.30 24.55 37.62
N GLU A 358 11.64 23.41 37.85
CA GLU A 358 10.34 23.29 38.52
C GLU A 358 10.49 23.26 40.06
N GLY A 359 11.73 23.20 40.55
CA GLY A 359 12.07 23.13 41.97
C GLY A 359 12.09 21.72 42.54
N ASP A 360 11.94 20.66 41.73
CA ASP A 360 12.05 19.26 42.16
C ASP A 360 13.49 18.83 42.36
N VAL A 361 13.75 18.04 43.41
CA VAL A 361 15.08 17.49 43.70
C VAL A 361 15.40 16.37 42.73
N ILE A 362 16.40 16.59 41.88
CA ILE A 362 16.94 15.63 40.91
C ILE A 362 18.24 14.96 41.41
N GLY A 363 18.85 15.52 42.45
CA GLY A 363 20.03 14.96 43.09
C GLY A 363 20.45 15.72 44.35
N VAL A 364 21.52 15.26 44.98
CA VAL A 364 22.15 15.91 46.15
C VAL A 364 23.65 15.91 45.93
N ALA A 365 24.28 17.08 46.11
CA ALA A 365 25.72 17.21 46.13
C ALA A 365 26.19 17.40 47.58
N GLN A 366 27.22 16.68 47.96
CA GLN A 366 27.83 16.76 49.28
C GLN A 366 29.33 16.94 49.14
N ILE A 367 29.88 17.92 49.82
CA ILE A 367 31.33 18.15 49.91
C ILE A 367 31.79 18.07 51.36
N ILE A 368 33.01 17.58 51.57
CA ILE A 368 33.55 17.32 52.90
C ILE A 368 34.96 17.88 53.04
N ASN A 369 35.24 18.41 54.24
CA ASN A 369 36.52 19.00 54.69
C ASN A 369 37.07 20.13 53.81
N LYS A 370 37.81 21.08 54.40
CA LYS A 370 38.47 22.17 53.66
C LYS A 370 39.97 21.90 53.54
N THR A 371 40.54 22.20 52.38
CA THR A 371 41.99 22.05 52.10
C THR A 371 42.80 23.31 52.43
N ASN A 372 42.14 24.45 52.60
CA ASN A 372 42.79 25.74 52.88
C ASN A 372 43.03 26.01 54.38
N GLY A 373 42.86 25.01 55.25
CA GLY A 373 43.05 25.13 56.70
C GLY A 373 41.89 25.81 57.46
N SER A 374 40.78 26.13 56.79
CA SER A 374 39.56 26.61 57.45
C SER A 374 38.88 25.51 58.27
N ASN A 375 38.33 25.86 59.43
CA ASN A 375 37.56 24.96 60.29
C ASN A 375 36.05 25.03 60.04
N GLU A 376 35.61 25.74 58.98
CA GLU A 376 34.20 25.80 58.58
C GLU A 376 34.06 26.14 57.08
N PHE A 377 32.94 25.73 56.48
CA PHE A 377 32.46 26.30 55.22
C PHE A 377 31.80 27.65 55.52
N THR A 378 32.31 28.71 54.90
CA THR A 378 31.84 30.09 55.10
C THR A 378 30.52 30.34 54.39
N ASP A 379 29.80 31.42 54.76
CA ASP A 379 28.58 31.82 54.05
C ASP A 379 28.83 32.09 52.55
N ARG A 380 30.05 32.53 52.20
CA ARG A 380 30.48 32.67 50.81
C ARG A 380 30.62 31.33 50.10
N ASP A 381 31.17 30.31 50.76
CA ASP A 381 31.25 28.94 50.19
C ASP A 381 29.83 28.40 49.92
N VAL A 382 28.89 28.65 50.84
CA VAL A 382 27.47 28.28 50.70
C VAL A 382 26.85 28.99 49.49
N GLU A 383 27.00 30.30 49.38
CA GLU A 383 26.42 31.09 48.29
C GLU A 383 26.96 30.70 46.92
N VAL A 384 28.28 30.50 46.79
CA VAL A 384 28.92 30.09 45.52
C VAL A 384 28.49 28.68 45.13
N PHE A 385 28.44 27.74 46.08
CA PHE A 385 28.03 26.37 45.81
C PHE A 385 26.55 26.30 45.39
N GLN A 386 25.67 27.03 46.07
CA GLN A 386 24.24 27.10 45.74
C GLN A 386 24.00 27.69 44.34
N ARG A 387 24.67 28.79 44.00
CA ARG A 387 24.57 29.40 42.67
C ARG A 387 25.07 28.43 41.60
N TYR A 388 26.19 27.75 41.83
CA TYR A 388 26.74 26.79 40.88
C TYR A 388 25.80 25.60 40.64
N LEU A 389 25.24 25.03 41.71
CA LEU A 389 24.34 23.89 41.62
C LEU A 389 23.03 24.19 40.87
N THR A 390 22.59 25.46 40.85
CA THR A 390 21.43 25.88 40.06
C THR A 390 21.67 25.63 38.56
N PHE A 391 22.85 25.97 38.05
CA PHE A 391 23.24 25.70 36.65
C PHE A 391 23.52 24.22 36.41
N CYS A 392 24.10 23.53 37.39
CA CYS A 392 24.32 22.08 37.33
C CYS A 392 23.00 21.31 37.22
N GLY A 393 21.95 21.78 37.90
CA GLY A 393 20.63 21.15 37.81
C GLY A 393 20.06 21.17 36.39
N ILE A 394 20.20 22.30 35.69
CA ILE A 394 19.82 22.45 34.27
C ILE A 394 20.65 21.49 33.39
N GLY A 395 21.97 21.45 33.60
CA GLY A 395 22.86 20.54 32.86
C GLY A 395 22.50 19.06 33.06
N ILE A 396 22.27 18.64 34.31
CA ILE A 396 21.92 17.25 34.64
C ILE A 396 20.59 16.87 34.02
N GLN A 397 19.58 17.74 34.10
CA GLN A 397 18.28 17.48 33.50
C GLN A 397 18.39 17.34 31.97
N ASN A 398 19.16 18.21 31.31
CA ASN A 398 19.40 18.12 29.87
C ASN A 398 20.12 16.82 29.47
N ALA A 399 21.15 16.42 30.22
CA ALA A 399 21.86 15.17 30.00
C ALA A 399 20.96 13.94 30.20
N GLN A 400 20.10 13.95 31.22
CA GLN A 400 19.09 12.89 31.44
C GLN A 400 18.09 12.83 30.28
N LEU A 401 17.50 13.97 29.88
CA LEU A 401 16.57 14.03 28.74
C LEU A 401 17.23 13.52 27.44
N PHE A 402 18.49 13.87 27.21
CA PHE A 402 19.25 13.36 26.07
C PHE A 402 19.44 11.84 26.14
N GLU A 403 19.84 11.29 27.29
CA GLU A 403 19.99 9.85 27.48
C GLU A 403 18.67 9.08 27.25
N LEU A 404 17.55 9.60 27.78
CA LEU A 404 16.23 9.04 27.50
C LEU A 404 15.88 9.10 26.01
N SER A 405 16.10 10.24 25.35
CA SER A 405 15.81 10.40 23.91
C SER A 405 16.58 9.43 23.03
N VAL A 406 17.85 9.17 23.38
CA VAL A 406 18.71 8.19 22.71
C VAL A 406 18.17 6.77 22.89
N GLN A 407 17.76 6.41 24.11
CA GLN A 407 17.23 5.08 24.40
C GLN A 407 15.95 4.82 23.61
N GLU A 408 15.02 5.78 23.58
CA GLU A 408 13.80 5.71 22.76
C GLU A 408 14.11 5.64 21.26
N TYR A 409 15.07 6.42 20.77
CA TYR A 409 15.49 6.33 19.37
C TYR A 409 16.03 4.94 19.02
N ARG A 410 16.90 4.37 19.86
CA ARG A 410 17.41 3.00 19.65
C ARG A 410 16.28 1.97 19.68
N ARG A 411 15.33 2.09 20.62
CA ARG A 411 14.15 1.23 20.71
C ARG A 411 13.35 1.27 19.40
N ASN A 412 13.07 2.46 18.89
CA ASN A 412 12.33 2.66 17.64
C ASN A 412 13.09 2.14 16.41
N GLN A 413 14.42 2.30 16.36
CA GLN A 413 15.23 1.75 15.26
C GLN A 413 15.19 0.23 15.22
N ILE A 414 15.26 -0.43 16.38
CA ILE A 414 15.12 -1.89 16.47
C ILE A 414 13.75 -2.32 15.94
N LEU A 415 12.68 -1.64 16.37
CA LEU A 415 11.32 -1.93 15.90
C LEU A 415 11.14 -1.71 14.39
N LEU A 416 11.74 -0.67 13.82
CA LEU A 416 11.66 -0.39 12.38
C LEU A 416 12.42 -1.42 11.54
N ASN A 417 13.60 -1.85 11.99
CA ASN A 417 14.36 -2.90 11.31
C ASN A 417 13.58 -4.22 11.33
N LEU A 418 12.99 -4.57 12.47
CA LEU A 418 12.14 -5.76 12.60
C LEU A 418 10.92 -5.68 11.67
N ALA A 419 10.23 -4.54 11.64
CA ALA A 419 9.10 -4.33 10.75
C ALA A 419 9.52 -4.50 9.29
N ARG A 420 10.64 -3.90 8.87
CA ARG A 420 11.15 -4.05 7.50
C ARG A 420 11.44 -5.50 7.14
N ASN A 421 12.10 -6.25 8.02
CA ASN A 421 12.43 -7.66 7.80
C ASN A 421 11.18 -8.55 7.65
N ILE A 422 10.12 -8.27 8.43
CA ILE A 422 8.83 -8.96 8.37
C ILE A 422 8.09 -8.62 7.07
N PHE A 423 8.05 -7.33 6.67
CA PHE A 423 7.28 -6.90 5.49
C PHE A 423 7.97 -7.17 4.15
N GLU A 424 9.24 -7.57 4.12
CA GLU A 424 9.96 -7.92 2.89
C GLU A 424 9.52 -9.28 2.31
N GLU A 425 9.04 -10.22 3.15
CA GLU A 425 8.59 -11.56 2.74
C GLU A 425 7.08 -11.72 2.90
N GLN A 426 6.30 -11.36 1.87
CA GLN A 426 4.82 -11.39 1.96
C GLN A 426 4.16 -12.59 1.25
N ASN A 427 4.92 -13.44 0.55
CA ASN A 427 4.34 -14.40 -0.39
C ASN A 427 3.87 -15.71 0.26
N ASN A 428 4.31 -16.04 1.46
CA ASN A 428 3.96 -17.29 2.14
C ASN A 428 3.87 -17.10 3.65
N LEU A 429 2.71 -17.47 4.22
CA LEU A 429 2.43 -17.39 5.65
C LEU A 429 3.43 -18.20 6.49
N GLU A 430 3.83 -19.39 6.04
CA GLU A 430 4.76 -20.26 6.76
C GLU A 430 6.16 -19.65 6.86
N CYS A 431 6.66 -19.06 5.77
CA CYS A 431 7.95 -18.37 5.75
C CYS A 431 7.93 -17.14 6.66
N LEU A 432 6.86 -16.34 6.57
CA LEU A 432 6.70 -15.14 7.38
C LEU A 432 6.67 -15.45 8.88
N VAL A 433 5.87 -16.45 9.31
CA VAL A 433 5.77 -16.82 10.72
C VAL A 433 7.09 -17.40 11.24
N THR A 434 7.76 -18.22 10.43
CA THR A 434 9.10 -18.73 10.79
C THR A 434 10.09 -17.58 11.00
N LYS A 435 10.09 -16.58 10.12
CA LYS A 435 10.94 -15.38 10.26
C LYS A 435 10.58 -14.56 11.49
N ILE A 436 9.28 -14.35 11.76
CA ILE A 436 8.79 -13.70 12.99
C ILE A 436 9.36 -14.40 14.24
N MET A 437 9.35 -15.74 14.25
CA MET A 437 9.85 -16.53 15.38
C MET A 437 11.37 -16.39 15.56
N THR A 438 12.13 -16.45 14.47
CA THR A 438 13.59 -16.24 14.49
C THR A 438 13.94 -14.85 15.06
N GLU A 439 13.28 -13.82 14.55
CA GLU A 439 13.48 -12.43 14.98
C GLU A 439 13.08 -12.23 16.46
N ALA A 440 11.95 -12.82 16.89
CA ALA A 440 11.52 -12.77 18.29
C ALA A 440 12.54 -13.43 19.23
N LYS A 441 13.07 -14.59 18.83
CA LYS A 441 14.07 -15.35 19.58
C LYS A 441 15.37 -14.56 19.71
N GLU A 442 15.82 -13.95 18.62
CA GLU A 442 17.04 -13.15 18.61
C GLU A 442 16.92 -11.85 19.40
N LEU A 443 15.75 -11.20 19.35
CA LEU A 443 15.45 -9.94 20.02
C LEU A 443 15.39 -10.10 21.54
N LEU A 444 14.71 -11.14 22.02
CA LEU A 444 14.41 -11.32 23.44
C LEU A 444 15.30 -12.37 24.13
N LYS A 445 16.20 -13.02 23.37
CA LYS A 445 17.17 -14.00 23.85
C LYS A 445 16.48 -15.09 24.66
N CYS A 446 15.65 -15.89 23.98
CA CYS A 446 14.93 -17.00 24.57
C CYS A 446 15.24 -18.34 23.88
N GLU A 447 15.03 -19.44 24.59
CA GLU A 447 15.41 -20.78 24.12
C GLU A 447 14.41 -21.32 23.08
N ARG A 448 13.10 -21.11 23.31
CA ARG A 448 12.04 -21.61 22.42
C ARG A 448 11.02 -20.51 22.13
N CYS A 449 10.47 -20.57 20.92
CA CYS A 449 9.37 -19.71 20.47
C CYS A 449 8.27 -20.57 19.86
N ALA A 450 7.01 -20.26 20.16
CA ALA A 450 5.87 -20.93 19.55
C ALA A 450 4.82 -19.90 19.11
N VAL A 451 4.27 -20.05 17.91
CA VAL A 451 3.19 -19.20 17.38
C VAL A 451 1.99 -20.06 17.03
N TYR A 452 0.84 -19.69 17.58
CA TYR A 452 -0.46 -20.35 17.38
C TYR A 452 -1.32 -19.42 16.54
N LEU A 453 -1.72 -19.83 15.34
CA LEU A 453 -2.63 -19.07 14.50
C LEU A 453 -4.07 -19.55 14.69
N LEU A 454 -4.99 -18.60 14.79
CA LEU A 454 -6.43 -18.87 14.87
C LEU A 454 -7.02 -19.02 13.48
N ASP A 455 -8.09 -19.82 13.38
CA ASP A 455 -8.93 -19.80 12.19
C ASP A 455 -9.67 -18.47 12.10
N LEU A 456 -9.40 -17.68 11.05
CA LEU A 456 -10.25 -16.56 10.70
C LEU A 456 -11.21 -16.93 9.56
N ASP A 457 -11.17 -18.15 9.01
CA ASP A 457 -11.96 -18.58 7.85
C ASP A 457 -13.47 -18.72 8.14
N CYS A 458 -13.93 -18.33 9.33
CA CYS A 458 -15.28 -17.77 9.49
C CYS A 458 -15.53 -16.55 8.55
N GLY A 459 -14.49 -16.02 7.90
CA GLY A 459 -14.51 -14.97 6.90
C GLY A 459 -14.91 -15.39 5.49
N GLU A 460 -14.85 -16.67 5.08
CA GLU A 460 -15.40 -17.07 3.76
C GLU A 460 -16.93 -16.85 3.72
N ALA A 461 -17.63 -17.13 4.84
CA ALA A 461 -19.04 -16.77 5.01
C ALA A 461 -19.20 -15.26 5.23
N GLY A 462 -18.32 -14.65 6.03
CA GLY A 462 -18.42 -13.22 6.39
C GLY A 462 -18.19 -12.24 5.23
N HIS A 463 -17.41 -12.55 4.20
CA HIS A 463 -17.22 -11.65 3.06
C HIS A 463 -18.43 -11.62 2.12
N LEU A 464 -19.04 -12.78 1.84
CA LEU A 464 -20.29 -12.86 1.07
C LEU A 464 -21.48 -12.30 1.88
N GLU A 465 -21.57 -12.57 3.17
CA GLU A 465 -22.61 -12.00 4.04
C GLU A 465 -22.46 -10.49 4.24
N LYS A 466 -21.23 -9.95 4.37
CA LYS A 466 -21.01 -8.49 4.49
C LYS A 466 -21.25 -7.71 3.21
N ILE A 467 -21.13 -8.35 2.03
CA ILE A 467 -21.51 -7.74 0.75
C ILE A 467 -23.04 -7.68 0.62
N VAL A 468 -23.77 -8.62 1.25
CA VAL A 468 -25.24 -8.67 1.26
C VAL A 468 -25.86 -7.82 2.40
N GLU A 469 -25.08 -7.47 3.42
CA GLU A 469 -25.55 -6.60 4.51
C GLU A 469 -25.57 -5.12 4.11
N ARG A 470 -26.75 -4.49 4.24
CA ARG A 470 -26.96 -3.06 4.03
C ARG A 470 -25.93 -2.21 4.82
N PRO A 471 -25.36 -1.15 4.23
CA PRO A 471 -24.45 -0.26 4.94
C PRO A 471 -25.22 0.46 6.06
N GLY A 472 -24.93 0.14 7.31
CA GLY A 472 -25.58 0.82 8.45
C GLY A 472 -25.56 0.13 9.81
N LYS A 473 -25.11 -1.13 9.93
CA LYS A 473 -24.96 -1.79 11.24
C LYS A 473 -23.50 -2.00 11.61
N SER A 474 -22.79 -0.92 11.92
CA SER A 474 -21.56 -1.03 12.70
C SER A 474 -21.93 -1.42 14.14
N VAL A 475 -21.76 -2.69 14.49
CA VAL A 475 -21.81 -3.13 15.89
C VAL A 475 -20.60 -2.52 16.60
N GLN A 476 -20.83 -1.40 17.30
CA GLN A 476 -19.90 -0.85 18.28
C GLN A 476 -19.84 -1.80 19.48
N GLU A 477 -19.04 -2.87 19.39
CA GLU A 477 -18.52 -3.51 20.61
C GLU A 477 -17.35 -2.68 21.14
N SER A 478 -17.57 -1.97 22.23
CA SER A 478 -16.55 -1.30 23.02
C SER A 478 -15.56 -2.34 23.59
N ARG A 479 -14.48 -2.63 22.86
CA ARG A 479 -13.47 -3.62 23.27
C ARG A 479 -12.45 -3.01 24.23
N LYS A 480 -12.22 -3.71 25.35
CA LYS A 480 -11.33 -3.30 26.45
C LYS A 480 -9.86 -3.24 25.98
N PRO A 481 -9.04 -2.33 26.54
CA PRO A 481 -7.60 -2.28 26.24
C PRO A 481 -6.89 -3.57 26.67
N LEU A 482 -5.80 -3.91 25.99
CA LEU A 482 -4.86 -4.96 26.39
C LEU A 482 -4.48 -4.73 27.86
N SER A 483 -4.90 -5.62 28.74
CA SER A 483 -4.60 -5.52 30.18
C SER A 483 -3.51 -6.52 30.51
N ARG A 484 -2.41 -6.02 31.07
CA ARG A 484 -1.28 -6.82 31.54
C ARG A 484 -1.67 -7.56 32.82
N ARG A 485 -1.37 -8.87 32.90
CA ARG A 485 -1.45 -9.63 34.16
C ARG A 485 -0.14 -10.37 34.44
N GLU A 486 0.32 -10.27 35.68
CA GLU A 486 1.45 -11.04 36.20
C GLU A 486 0.95 -12.31 36.89
N SER A 487 1.76 -13.37 36.84
CA SER A 487 1.47 -14.68 37.45
C SER A 487 0.94 -14.64 38.90
N ASN A 488 1.31 -13.63 39.68
CA ASN A 488 0.88 -13.45 41.08
C ASN A 488 -0.63 -13.16 41.25
N ASN A 489 -1.35 -12.79 40.18
CA ASN A 489 -2.75 -12.36 40.24
C ASN A 489 -3.75 -13.35 39.62
N ILE A 490 -3.31 -14.53 39.16
CA ILE A 490 -4.17 -15.51 38.47
C ILE A 490 -3.87 -16.93 38.98
N ASN A 491 -4.90 -17.64 39.43
CA ASN A 491 -4.80 -19.04 39.82
C ASN A 491 -5.11 -19.96 38.62
N MET A 492 -4.42 -21.10 38.51
CA MET A 492 -4.56 -22.02 37.36
C MET A 492 -5.98 -22.57 37.19
N GLU A 493 -6.73 -22.69 38.29
CA GLU A 493 -8.14 -23.12 38.28
C GLU A 493 -9.06 -22.13 37.56
N ASP A 494 -8.76 -20.82 37.57
CA ASP A 494 -9.52 -19.79 36.84
C ASP A 494 -9.31 -19.88 35.33
N ILE A 495 -8.08 -20.23 34.92
CA ILE A 495 -7.74 -20.52 33.52
C ILE A 495 -8.57 -21.74 33.08
N ILE A 496 -8.53 -22.82 33.86
CA ILE A 496 -9.22 -24.09 33.56
C ILE A 496 -10.77 -23.96 33.62
N GLN A 497 -11.35 -23.19 34.55
CA GLN A 497 -12.80 -23.06 34.72
C GLN A 497 -13.49 -22.20 33.66
N GLN A 498 -12.82 -21.16 33.13
CA GLN A 498 -13.38 -20.36 32.01
C GLN A 498 -13.47 -21.16 30.69
N HIS A 499 -12.96 -22.40 30.64
CA HIS A 499 -12.84 -23.21 29.43
C HIS A 499 -14.04 -24.14 29.15
N ALA A 500 -15.03 -24.27 30.03
CA ALA A 500 -16.18 -25.15 29.78
C ALA A 500 -17.22 -24.58 28.79
N SER A 501 -17.11 -23.30 28.39
CA SER A 501 -18.18 -22.58 27.67
C SER A 501 -17.80 -21.92 26.34
N ALA A 502 -16.57 -22.09 25.81
CA ALA A 502 -16.11 -21.37 24.62
C ALA A 502 -15.74 -22.32 23.46
N GLU A 503 -16.71 -22.57 22.58
CA GLU A 503 -16.54 -23.27 21.28
C GLU A 503 -15.83 -22.41 20.20
N GLY A 504 -15.51 -21.14 20.47
CA GLY A 504 -15.18 -20.15 19.45
C GLY A 504 -13.70 -19.90 19.08
N SER A 505 -12.72 -20.60 19.66
CA SER A 505 -11.29 -20.30 19.38
C SER A 505 -10.50 -21.59 19.11
N LYS A 506 -10.52 -22.02 17.85
CA LYS A 506 -9.75 -23.18 17.37
C LYS A 506 -8.47 -22.70 16.69
N PHE A 507 -7.33 -23.17 17.17
CA PHE A 507 -6.05 -22.97 16.48
C PHE A 507 -6.00 -23.85 15.23
N THR A 508 -5.67 -23.27 14.08
CA THR A 508 -5.53 -23.97 12.79
C THR A 508 -4.14 -24.50 12.59
N MET A 509 -3.14 -23.68 12.92
CA MET A 509 -1.74 -23.95 12.67
C MET A 509 -0.91 -23.58 13.90
N VAL A 510 0.07 -24.43 14.21
CA VAL A 510 1.05 -24.20 15.27
C VAL A 510 2.44 -24.29 14.66
N PHE A 511 3.26 -23.31 15.01
CA PHE A 511 4.66 -23.20 14.65
C PHE A 511 5.49 -23.29 15.93
N GLU A 512 6.43 -24.22 16.01
CA GLU A 512 7.32 -24.39 17.15
C GLU A 512 8.78 -24.34 16.71
N MET A 513 9.58 -23.53 17.39
CA MET A 513 11.01 -23.39 17.12
C MET A 513 11.79 -23.67 18.41
N GLU A 514 12.74 -24.60 18.30
CA GLU A 514 13.59 -25.04 19.40
C GLU A 514 14.96 -24.34 19.38
N ASN A 515 15.81 -24.64 20.37
CA ASN A 515 17.07 -23.91 20.51
C ASN A 515 18.08 -24.25 19.38
N GLU A 516 18.12 -25.53 18.98
CA GLU A 516 19.16 -26.10 18.10
C GLU A 516 18.86 -25.96 16.59
N THR A 517 17.61 -25.71 16.20
CA THR A 517 17.19 -25.66 14.79
C THR A 517 16.66 -24.28 14.41
N GLN A 518 17.10 -23.74 13.27
CA GLN A 518 16.52 -22.52 12.68
C GLN A 518 15.21 -22.78 11.92
N GLU A 519 14.84 -24.04 11.72
CA GLU A 519 13.58 -24.41 11.08
C GLU A 519 12.46 -24.55 12.11
N ALA A 520 11.30 -23.94 11.83
CA ALA A 520 10.10 -24.11 12.62
C ALA A 520 9.40 -25.41 12.26
N ARG A 521 8.99 -26.19 13.26
CA ARG A 521 8.10 -27.33 13.08
C ARG A 521 6.67 -26.83 12.93
N VAL A 522 6.08 -27.06 11.76
CA VAL A 522 4.73 -26.60 11.42
C VAL A 522 3.76 -27.77 11.41
N TYR A 523 2.67 -27.67 12.17
CA TYR A 523 1.66 -28.74 12.23
C TYR A 523 0.26 -28.22 12.59
N ARG A 524 -0.76 -29.01 12.22
CA ARG A 524 -2.14 -28.80 12.69
C ARG A 524 -2.33 -29.40 14.08
N PRO A 525 -2.80 -28.64 15.08
CA PRO A 525 -2.79 -29.10 16.45
C PRO A 525 -3.86 -30.19 16.69
N SER A 526 -3.45 -31.30 17.32
CA SER A 526 -4.33 -32.38 17.76
C SER A 526 -4.95 -32.06 19.14
N ASN A 527 -6.08 -32.68 19.51
CA ASN A 527 -6.73 -32.44 20.82
C ASN A 527 -5.76 -32.64 22.01
N ASN A 528 -4.82 -33.59 21.90
CA ASN A 528 -3.81 -33.81 22.93
C ASN A 528 -2.82 -32.64 23.03
N ASN A 529 -2.41 -32.03 21.91
CA ASN A 529 -1.50 -30.89 21.89
C ASN A 529 -2.15 -29.64 22.49
N LEU A 530 -3.44 -29.40 22.22
CA LEU A 530 -4.19 -28.30 22.86
C LEU A 530 -4.47 -28.54 24.35
N SER A 531 -4.48 -29.80 24.80
CA SER A 531 -4.65 -30.15 26.21
C SER A 531 -3.37 -29.99 27.05
N SER A 532 -2.23 -29.75 26.40
CA SER A 532 -0.97 -29.45 27.08
C SER A 532 -1.04 -28.13 27.85
N SER A 533 -0.22 -27.97 28.89
CA SER A 533 -0.15 -26.72 29.67
C SER A 533 0.15 -25.50 28.79
N LEU A 534 1.03 -25.64 27.79
CA LEU A 534 1.36 -24.57 26.84
C LEU A 534 0.17 -24.23 25.93
N GLY A 535 -0.52 -25.24 25.43
CA GLY A 535 -1.74 -25.06 24.63
C GLY A 535 -2.88 -24.40 25.41
N GLN A 536 -3.04 -24.73 26.69
CA GLN A 536 -4.02 -24.10 27.58
C GLN A 536 -3.69 -22.62 27.84
N ILE A 537 -2.42 -22.31 28.10
CA ILE A 537 -1.96 -20.92 28.26
C ILE A 537 -2.21 -20.12 26.96
N ALA A 538 -1.87 -20.69 25.80
CA ALA A 538 -2.11 -20.04 24.51
C ALA A 538 -3.60 -19.75 24.31
N ARG A 539 -4.46 -20.73 24.63
CA ARG A 539 -5.90 -20.60 24.49
C ARG A 539 -6.49 -19.55 25.43
N TYR A 540 -6.01 -19.48 26.67
CA TYR A 540 -6.41 -18.42 27.60
C TYR A 540 -6.10 -17.05 27.02
N VAL A 541 -4.86 -16.82 26.58
CA VAL A 541 -4.44 -15.54 25.97
C VAL A 541 -5.23 -15.23 24.70
N ALA A 542 -5.54 -16.23 23.87
CA ALA A 542 -6.36 -16.07 22.68
C ALA A 542 -7.78 -15.56 23.00
N VAL A 543 -8.41 -16.12 24.05
CA VAL A 543 -9.78 -15.78 24.45
C VAL A 543 -9.85 -14.45 25.19
N THR A 544 -8.91 -14.20 26.10
CA THR A 544 -8.95 -12.98 26.93
C THR A 544 -8.32 -11.78 26.26
N GLY A 545 -7.44 -11.99 25.26
CA GLY A 545 -6.61 -10.95 24.68
C GLY A 545 -5.71 -10.28 25.73
N GLN A 546 -5.25 -11.01 26.74
CA GLN A 546 -4.41 -10.44 27.82
C GLN A 546 -2.98 -10.94 27.70
N ILE A 547 -2.02 -10.07 28.05
CA ILE A 547 -0.60 -10.43 28.08
C ILE A 547 -0.31 -11.17 29.39
N LEU A 548 0.36 -12.32 29.31
CA LEU A 548 0.70 -13.15 30.45
C LEU A 548 2.22 -13.32 30.58
N ASN A 549 2.77 -12.84 31.70
CA ASN A 549 4.18 -13.02 32.05
C ASN A 549 4.31 -13.92 33.30
N ILE A 550 4.93 -15.09 33.14
CA ILE A 550 5.16 -16.09 34.18
C ILE A 550 6.67 -16.16 34.44
N GLY A 551 7.09 -15.63 35.59
CA GLY A 551 8.50 -15.56 35.98
C GLY A 551 9.06 -16.88 36.52
N ASP A 552 8.25 -17.64 37.27
CA ASP A 552 8.59 -18.97 37.78
C ASP A 552 7.41 -19.91 37.54
N VAL A 553 7.54 -20.74 36.50
CA VAL A 553 6.50 -21.68 36.10
C VAL A 553 6.34 -22.80 37.13
N THR A 554 7.42 -23.28 37.75
CA THR A 554 7.37 -24.37 38.72
C THR A 554 6.57 -23.97 39.96
N THR A 555 6.81 -22.75 40.47
CA THR A 555 6.07 -22.20 41.62
C THR A 555 4.61 -21.92 41.26
N TRP A 556 4.35 -21.41 40.05
CA TRP A 556 3.01 -21.06 39.61
C TRP A 556 2.12 -22.29 39.31
N LEU A 557 2.68 -23.31 38.66
CA LEU A 557 1.95 -24.51 38.25
C LEU A 557 1.81 -25.56 39.36
N LYS A 558 2.58 -25.42 40.46
CA LYS A 558 2.68 -26.38 41.58
C LYS A 558 2.95 -27.83 41.13
N LYS A 559 3.53 -28.01 39.94
CA LYS A 559 3.83 -29.29 39.30
C LYS A 559 5.00 -29.10 38.35
N ASP A 560 5.94 -30.05 38.33
CA ASP A 560 7.00 -30.06 37.34
C ASP A 560 6.41 -30.29 35.94
N VAL A 561 6.51 -29.27 35.08
CA VAL A 561 6.20 -29.41 33.65
C VAL A 561 7.42 -29.99 32.97
N MET A 562 7.57 -31.30 33.03
CA MET A 562 8.54 -32.01 32.20
C MET A 562 7.86 -32.49 30.92
N GLU A 563 8.22 -31.92 29.77
CA GLU A 563 8.04 -32.62 28.50
C GLU A 563 9.10 -33.73 28.45
N SER A 564 8.67 -34.98 28.26
CA SER A 564 9.56 -36.15 28.26
C SER A 564 10.78 -35.93 27.33
N GLY A 565 11.96 -35.75 27.91
CA GLY A 565 13.22 -35.56 27.19
C GLY A 565 13.65 -34.11 26.89
N LYS A 566 12.96 -33.09 27.42
CA LYS A 566 13.29 -31.68 27.22
C LYS A 566 13.67 -30.96 28.52
N GLU A 567 14.43 -29.87 28.41
CA GLU A 567 14.80 -29.00 29.55
C GLU A 567 13.56 -28.43 30.26
N PRO A 568 13.63 -28.21 31.60
CA PRO A 568 12.50 -27.71 32.36
C PRO A 568 12.12 -26.28 31.95
N ILE A 569 10.81 -26.02 31.90
CA ILE A 569 10.27 -24.71 31.60
C ILE A 569 10.36 -23.83 32.86
N ARG A 570 11.20 -22.80 32.84
CA ARG A 570 11.44 -21.85 33.95
C ARG A 570 10.55 -20.61 33.87
N SER A 571 10.41 -20.02 32.69
CA SER A 571 9.70 -18.75 32.49
C SER A 571 8.95 -18.74 31.16
N ILE A 572 7.75 -18.15 31.12
CA ILE A 572 6.93 -18.04 29.89
C ILE A 572 6.44 -16.60 29.72
N LEU A 573 6.58 -16.05 28.53
CA LEU A 573 5.92 -14.82 28.10
C LEU A 573 4.96 -15.15 26.95
N CYS A 574 3.66 -14.96 27.18
CA CYS A 574 2.61 -15.24 26.21
C CYS A 574 1.89 -13.95 25.80
N MET A 575 1.84 -13.69 24.50
CA MET A 575 1.41 -12.43 23.90
C MET A 575 0.34 -12.68 22.82
N PRO A 576 -0.82 -12.00 22.86
CA PRO A 576 -1.78 -12.07 21.77
C PRO A 576 -1.24 -11.32 20.53
N ILE A 577 -1.41 -11.91 19.36
CA ILE A 577 -1.15 -11.29 18.06
C ILE A 577 -2.47 -10.72 17.55
N VAL A 578 -2.52 -9.41 17.29
CA VAL A 578 -3.74 -8.72 16.89
C VAL A 578 -3.62 -8.06 15.53
N ASN A 579 -4.69 -8.06 14.73
CA ASN A 579 -4.72 -7.32 13.46
C ASN A 579 -4.96 -5.81 13.68
N GLY A 580 -5.01 -5.03 12.58
CA GLY A 580 -5.28 -3.59 12.63
C GLY A 580 -6.64 -3.21 13.25
N GLN A 581 -7.58 -4.16 13.33
CA GLN A 581 -8.89 -4.00 14.00
C GLN A 581 -8.87 -4.45 15.48
N ARG A 582 -7.69 -4.76 16.02
CA ARG A 582 -7.49 -5.32 17.38
C ARG A 582 -8.21 -6.64 17.63
N ILE A 583 -8.43 -7.43 16.58
CA ILE A 583 -8.93 -8.81 16.67
C ILE A 583 -7.72 -9.72 16.89
N VAL A 584 -7.81 -10.62 17.86
CA VAL A 584 -6.76 -11.64 18.08
C VAL A 584 -6.80 -12.63 16.92
N ILE A 585 -5.70 -12.68 16.17
CA ILE A 585 -5.52 -13.58 15.02
C ILE A 585 -4.56 -14.73 15.32
N GLY A 586 -3.83 -14.63 16.43
CA GLY A 586 -2.93 -15.66 16.91
C GLY A 586 -2.36 -15.33 18.28
N VAL A 587 -1.46 -16.19 18.76
CA VAL A 587 -0.78 -16.05 20.05
C VAL A 587 0.68 -16.45 19.88
N ALA A 588 1.60 -15.64 20.39
CA ALA A 588 3.01 -15.97 20.45
C ALA A 588 3.43 -16.31 21.89
N GLN A 589 4.27 -17.33 22.04
CA GLN A 589 4.81 -17.79 23.31
C GLN A 589 6.34 -17.83 23.23
N LEU A 590 7.00 -17.16 24.17
CA LEU A 590 8.44 -17.24 24.38
C LEU A 590 8.70 -18.01 25.67
N ILE A 591 9.60 -18.98 25.59
CA ILE A 591 9.87 -19.91 26.67
C ILE A 591 11.35 -19.80 27.02
N ASN A 592 11.62 -19.61 28.31
CA ASN A 592 12.95 -19.55 28.93
C ASN A 592 13.86 -18.47 28.36
N LYS A 593 14.21 -17.46 29.17
CA LYS A 593 15.22 -16.48 28.78
C LYS A 593 16.64 -17.07 28.87
N ASP A 594 17.50 -16.88 27.88
CA ASP A 594 18.83 -17.50 27.75
C ASP A 594 19.74 -17.27 28.97
N ASN A 595 19.59 -16.13 29.63
CA ASN A 595 20.38 -15.77 30.82
C ASN A 595 19.88 -16.40 32.13
N GLY A 596 18.83 -17.24 32.08
CA GLY A 596 18.25 -17.90 33.25
C GLY A 596 17.29 -17.06 34.09
N THR A 597 17.06 -15.79 33.74
CA THR A 597 16.18 -14.87 34.50
C THR A 597 14.76 -14.85 33.94
N SER A 598 13.81 -14.28 34.68
CA SER A 598 12.45 -14.03 34.19
C SER A 598 12.42 -12.91 33.14
N PHE A 599 11.38 -12.89 32.30
CA PHE A 599 11.13 -11.76 31.40
C PHE A 599 10.81 -10.49 32.20
N THR A 600 11.52 -9.42 31.90
CA THR A 600 11.40 -8.10 32.50
C THR A 600 10.31 -7.27 31.83
N ASP A 601 9.88 -6.19 32.46
CA ASP A 601 8.92 -5.23 31.90
C ASP A 601 9.38 -4.62 30.58
N SER A 602 10.69 -4.45 30.43
CA SER A 602 11.30 -4.01 29.18
C SER A 602 11.09 -5.06 28.08
N ASP A 603 11.26 -6.35 28.40
CA ASP A 603 11.06 -7.44 27.44
C ASP A 603 9.59 -7.50 26.99
N VAL A 604 8.65 -7.35 27.93
CA VAL A 604 7.20 -7.31 27.65
C VAL A 604 6.87 -6.15 26.71
N SER A 605 7.38 -4.94 26.99
CA SER A 605 7.09 -3.74 26.20
C SER A 605 7.66 -3.83 24.77
N ILE A 606 8.83 -4.45 24.62
CA ILE A 606 9.45 -4.70 23.30
C ILE A 606 8.64 -5.74 22.53
N PHE A 607 8.24 -6.84 23.19
CA PHE A 607 7.48 -7.90 22.55
C PHE A 607 6.07 -7.48 22.16
N GLU A 608 5.41 -6.63 22.96
CA GLU A 608 4.10 -6.06 22.64
C GLU A 608 4.17 -5.21 21.36
N ALA A 609 5.17 -4.33 21.25
CA ALA A 609 5.38 -3.53 20.05
C ALA A 609 5.68 -4.41 18.82
N PHE A 610 6.48 -5.48 19.00
CA PHE A 610 6.77 -6.44 17.96
C PHE A 610 5.53 -7.24 17.52
N ALA A 611 4.67 -7.65 18.45
CA ALA A 611 3.46 -8.40 18.18
C ALA A 611 2.44 -7.62 17.32
N ILE A 612 2.44 -6.29 17.40
CA ILE A 612 1.65 -5.42 16.51
C ILE A 612 2.12 -5.62 15.06
N PHE A 613 3.42 -5.53 14.78
CA PHE A 613 3.96 -5.72 13.43
C PHE A 613 3.74 -7.14 12.92
N CYS A 614 3.89 -8.15 13.79
CA CYS A 614 3.56 -9.54 13.46
C CYS A 614 2.11 -9.68 13.01
N GLY A 615 1.18 -9.04 13.74
CA GLY A 615 -0.23 -9.08 13.43
C GLY A 615 -0.61 -8.42 12.11
N LEU A 616 0.01 -7.27 11.79
CA LEU A 616 -0.15 -6.64 10.47
C LEU A 616 0.43 -7.52 9.34
N GLY A 617 1.63 -8.07 9.54
CA GLY A 617 2.29 -8.93 8.55
C GLY A 617 1.46 -10.18 8.25
N ILE A 618 1.09 -10.93 9.28
CA ILE A 618 0.29 -12.17 9.16
C ILE A 618 -1.04 -11.89 8.48
N HIS A 619 -1.76 -10.83 8.89
CA HIS A 619 -3.05 -10.47 8.30
C HIS A 619 -2.92 -10.12 6.81
N ASN A 620 -1.90 -9.33 6.42
CA ASN A 620 -1.70 -8.96 5.03
C ASN A 620 -1.35 -10.17 4.15
N THR A 621 -0.50 -11.07 4.62
CA THR A 621 -0.16 -12.30 3.89
C THR A 621 -1.37 -13.24 3.75
N GLN A 622 -2.21 -13.37 4.79
CA GLN A 622 -3.45 -14.14 4.70
C GLN A 622 -4.43 -13.54 3.67
N MET A 623 -4.59 -12.22 3.68
CA MET A 623 -5.42 -11.50 2.70
C MET A 623 -4.92 -11.71 1.26
N TYR A 624 -3.60 -11.65 1.05
CA TYR A 624 -2.99 -11.89 -0.25
C TYR A 624 -3.21 -13.33 -0.73
N GLU A 625 -3.00 -14.33 0.13
CA GLU A 625 -3.21 -15.74 -0.21
C GLU A 625 -4.69 -16.02 -0.56
N SER A 626 -5.62 -15.44 0.19
CA SER A 626 -7.06 -15.53 -0.10
C SER A 626 -7.43 -14.89 -1.45
N ALA A 627 -6.86 -13.72 -1.77
CA ALA A 627 -7.04 -13.08 -3.07
C ALA A 627 -6.49 -13.94 -4.23
N CYS A 628 -5.30 -14.52 -4.09
CA CYS A 628 -4.74 -15.44 -5.08
C CYS A 628 -5.63 -16.67 -5.30
N LYS A 629 -6.19 -17.26 -4.24
CA LYS A 629 -7.16 -18.37 -4.34
C LYS A 629 -8.42 -17.95 -5.08
N LEU A 630 -8.95 -16.75 -4.81
CA LEU A 630 -10.13 -16.21 -5.48
C LEU A 630 -9.86 -15.97 -6.97
N MET A 631 -8.71 -15.40 -7.33
CA MET A 631 -8.28 -15.22 -8.72
C MET A 631 -8.17 -16.58 -9.45
N ALA A 632 -7.62 -17.60 -8.79
CA ALA A 632 -7.55 -18.95 -9.37
C ALA A 632 -8.95 -19.55 -9.59
N LYS A 633 -9.87 -19.42 -8.63
CA LYS A 633 -11.28 -19.84 -8.77
C LYS A 633 -11.96 -19.11 -9.93
N GLN A 634 -11.77 -17.80 -10.05
CA GLN A 634 -12.31 -16.99 -11.15
C GLN A 634 -11.75 -17.44 -12.51
N LYS A 635 -10.45 -17.72 -12.61
CA LYS A 635 -9.81 -18.22 -13.82
C LYS A 635 -10.45 -19.54 -14.29
N VAL A 636 -10.63 -20.50 -13.38
CA VAL A 636 -11.30 -21.77 -13.69
C VAL A 636 -12.75 -21.55 -14.13
N ALA A 637 -13.47 -20.64 -13.47
CA ALA A 637 -14.84 -20.31 -13.87
C ALA A 637 -14.91 -19.72 -15.28
N LEU A 638 -13.99 -18.82 -15.64
CA LEU A 638 -13.89 -18.25 -17.00
C LEU A 638 -13.54 -19.32 -18.05
N GLU A 639 -12.65 -20.26 -17.73
CA GLU A 639 -12.33 -21.41 -18.61
C GLU A 639 -13.56 -22.33 -18.82
N CYS A 640 -14.37 -22.55 -17.78
CA CYS A 640 -15.63 -23.29 -17.94
C CYS A 640 -16.66 -22.52 -18.79
N LEU A 641 -16.76 -21.19 -18.60
CA LEU A 641 -17.66 -20.35 -19.39
C LEU A 641 -17.27 -20.31 -20.86
N SER A 642 -15.97 -20.20 -21.18
CA SER A 642 -15.48 -20.20 -22.57
C SER A 642 -15.78 -21.51 -23.31
N TYR A 643 -15.70 -22.65 -22.60
CA TYR A 643 -16.11 -23.95 -23.14
C TYR A 643 -17.60 -23.98 -23.52
N HIS A 644 -18.47 -23.44 -22.65
CA HIS A 644 -19.90 -23.38 -22.92
C HIS A 644 -20.27 -22.32 -23.96
N ALA A 645 -19.49 -21.24 -24.09
CA ALA A 645 -19.67 -20.20 -25.10
C ALA A 645 -19.30 -20.69 -26.51
N THR A 646 -18.30 -21.56 -26.64
CA THR A 646 -17.82 -22.05 -27.94
C THR A 646 -18.86 -22.92 -28.64
N ALA A 647 -19.03 -22.75 -29.95
CA ALA A 647 -19.91 -23.58 -30.78
C ALA A 647 -19.39 -25.01 -30.93
N ASN A 648 -20.30 -25.95 -31.21
CA ASN A 648 -19.94 -27.34 -31.41
C ASN A 648 -19.06 -27.52 -32.66
N ASN A 649 -18.01 -28.32 -32.54
CA ASN A 649 -17.06 -28.55 -33.65
C ASN A 649 -17.71 -29.24 -34.85
N GLU A 650 -18.72 -30.08 -34.63
CA GLU A 650 -19.44 -30.73 -35.74
C GLU A 650 -20.20 -29.72 -36.61
N ASP A 651 -20.88 -28.76 -36.00
CA ASP A 651 -21.64 -27.74 -36.72
C ASP A 651 -20.70 -26.79 -37.47
N ALA A 652 -19.53 -26.48 -36.90
CA ALA A 652 -18.48 -25.73 -37.58
C ALA A 652 -17.97 -26.47 -38.82
N LEU A 653 -17.71 -27.78 -38.74
CA LEU A 653 -17.26 -28.60 -39.88
C LEU A 653 -18.33 -28.71 -40.98
N ARG A 654 -19.61 -28.78 -40.60
CA ARG A 654 -20.72 -28.71 -41.58
C ARG A 654 -20.71 -27.38 -42.32
N LEU A 655 -20.68 -26.26 -41.59
CA LEU A 655 -20.66 -24.92 -42.19
C LEU A 655 -19.42 -24.67 -43.09
N VAL A 656 -18.27 -25.26 -42.74
CA VAL A 656 -17.06 -25.23 -43.58
C VAL A 656 -17.29 -25.93 -44.93
N SER A 657 -18.07 -27.01 -44.95
CA SER A 657 -18.33 -27.82 -46.13
C SER A 657 -19.45 -27.25 -47.02
N ASP A 658 -20.25 -26.34 -46.48
CA ASP A 658 -21.39 -25.74 -47.19
C ASP A 658 -20.97 -24.87 -48.37
N LEU A 659 -21.77 -24.93 -49.43
CA LEU A 659 -21.68 -23.98 -50.54
C LEU A 659 -22.26 -22.63 -50.10
N ILE A 660 -21.46 -21.57 -50.14
CA ILE A 660 -21.89 -20.22 -49.79
C ILE A 660 -22.50 -19.52 -51.02
N PRO A 661 -23.82 -19.19 -51.05
CA PRO A 661 -24.44 -18.45 -52.15
C PRO A 661 -23.85 -17.06 -52.37
N SER A 662 -24.10 -16.42 -53.51
CA SER A 662 -23.53 -15.09 -53.83
C SER A 662 -24.21 -13.97 -53.03
N ALA A 663 -23.59 -12.79 -52.99
CA ALA A 663 -24.14 -11.64 -52.26
C ALA A 663 -25.45 -11.14 -52.89
N GLU A 664 -25.62 -11.29 -54.21
CA GLU A 664 -26.84 -10.96 -54.94
C GLU A 664 -27.98 -11.93 -54.63
N THR A 665 -27.68 -13.22 -54.42
CA THR A 665 -28.68 -14.22 -54.03
C THR A 665 -29.34 -13.86 -52.70
N TYR A 666 -28.55 -13.38 -51.74
CA TYR A 666 -29.04 -12.92 -50.44
C TYR A 666 -29.48 -11.45 -50.43
N ASN A 667 -29.39 -10.74 -51.56
CA ASN A 667 -29.70 -9.31 -51.64
C ASN A 667 -28.92 -8.42 -50.64
N LEU A 668 -27.66 -8.77 -50.33
CA LEU A 668 -26.87 -8.11 -49.28
C LEU A 668 -26.47 -6.66 -49.60
N TYR A 669 -26.47 -6.28 -50.88
CA TYR A 669 -26.15 -4.91 -51.30
C TYR A 669 -27.30 -3.92 -51.09
N SER A 670 -28.52 -4.41 -50.87
CA SER A 670 -29.69 -3.55 -50.75
C SER A 670 -29.85 -3.02 -49.32
N PHE A 671 -30.14 -1.73 -49.18
CA PHE A 671 -30.59 -1.16 -47.90
C PHE A 671 -31.98 -1.69 -47.48
N THR A 672 -32.77 -2.20 -48.44
CA THR A 672 -34.07 -2.84 -48.20
C THR A 672 -33.98 -4.34 -47.93
N PHE A 673 -32.80 -4.86 -47.58
CA PHE A 673 -32.61 -6.26 -47.19
C PHE A 673 -33.57 -6.68 -46.05
N ILE A 674 -34.06 -7.92 -46.13
CA ILE A 674 -35.02 -8.54 -45.20
C ILE A 674 -34.53 -9.94 -44.87
N ASP A 675 -34.45 -10.29 -43.59
CA ASP A 675 -33.93 -11.58 -43.13
C ASP A 675 -35.02 -12.60 -42.72
N PHE A 676 -36.30 -12.20 -42.71
CA PHE A 676 -37.40 -13.05 -42.22
C PHE A 676 -37.54 -14.39 -42.96
N ASP A 677 -37.17 -14.43 -44.24
CA ASP A 677 -37.24 -15.65 -45.06
C ASP A 677 -35.95 -16.49 -44.97
N LEU A 678 -34.91 -15.99 -44.29
CA LEU A 678 -33.64 -16.69 -44.14
C LEU A 678 -33.70 -17.68 -42.97
N THR A 679 -33.24 -18.90 -43.22
CA THR A 679 -33.02 -19.87 -42.15
C THR A 679 -31.87 -19.45 -41.25
N ASP A 680 -31.84 -20.02 -40.06
CA ASP A 680 -30.77 -19.80 -39.10
C ASP A 680 -29.38 -20.18 -39.62
N GLU A 681 -29.29 -21.13 -40.54
CA GLU A 681 -28.03 -21.47 -41.22
C GLU A 681 -27.70 -20.46 -42.34
N ASP A 682 -28.71 -20.00 -43.08
CA ASP A 682 -28.53 -18.97 -44.12
C ASP A 682 -27.99 -17.68 -43.55
N THR A 683 -28.40 -17.29 -42.33
CA THR A 683 -27.83 -16.11 -41.65
C THR A 683 -26.31 -16.24 -41.41
N CYS A 684 -25.83 -17.43 -41.05
CA CYS A 684 -24.39 -17.69 -40.89
C CYS A 684 -23.69 -17.70 -42.25
N ARG A 685 -24.29 -18.31 -43.29
CA ARG A 685 -23.74 -18.31 -44.66
C ARG A 685 -23.67 -16.89 -45.25
N ALA A 686 -24.69 -16.07 -45.02
CA ALA A 686 -24.71 -14.66 -45.39
C ALA A 686 -23.59 -13.87 -44.71
N THR A 687 -23.34 -14.14 -43.42
CA THR A 687 -22.22 -13.53 -42.69
C THR A 687 -20.87 -13.90 -43.31
N ILE A 688 -20.64 -15.18 -43.60
CA ILE A 688 -19.42 -15.64 -44.31
C ILE A 688 -19.30 -14.95 -45.67
N ARG A 689 -20.42 -14.77 -46.39
CA ARG A 689 -20.45 -14.07 -47.67
C ARG A 689 -20.00 -12.61 -47.54
N MET A 690 -20.41 -11.88 -46.49
CA MET A 690 -19.94 -10.51 -46.25
C MET A 690 -18.40 -10.46 -46.09
N PHE A 691 -17.83 -11.36 -45.29
CA PHE A 691 -16.36 -11.46 -45.12
C PHE A 691 -15.64 -11.81 -46.43
N LYS A 692 -16.20 -12.74 -47.22
CA LYS A 692 -15.67 -13.10 -48.55
C LYS A 692 -15.71 -11.93 -49.53
N GLN A 693 -16.80 -11.16 -49.53
CA GLN A 693 -17.00 -10.06 -50.47
C GLN A 693 -16.15 -8.82 -50.14
N CYS A 694 -15.73 -8.68 -48.88
CA CYS A 694 -14.73 -7.69 -48.46
C CYS A 694 -13.27 -8.19 -48.57
N ASP A 695 -13.03 -9.40 -49.10
CA ASP A 695 -11.71 -10.04 -49.23
C ASP A 695 -10.90 -10.16 -47.92
N LEU A 696 -11.58 -10.12 -46.76
CA LEU A 696 -10.93 -10.10 -45.45
C LEU A 696 -10.25 -11.43 -45.12
N ILE A 697 -10.82 -12.53 -45.61
CA ILE A 697 -10.33 -13.90 -45.34
C ILE A 697 -8.94 -14.11 -45.95
N GLN A 698 -8.76 -13.74 -47.23
CA GLN A 698 -7.48 -13.92 -47.91
C GLN A 698 -6.46 -12.90 -47.43
N LYS A 699 -6.86 -11.63 -47.30
CA LYS A 699 -5.97 -10.52 -46.95
C LYS A 699 -5.34 -10.68 -45.56
N PHE A 700 -6.15 -11.06 -44.56
CA PHE A 700 -5.69 -11.26 -43.18
C PHE A 700 -5.35 -12.72 -42.86
N HIS A 701 -5.37 -13.62 -43.86
CA HIS A 701 -5.07 -15.04 -43.69
C HIS A 701 -5.87 -15.68 -42.54
N ILE A 702 -7.17 -15.36 -42.49
CA ILE A 702 -8.10 -15.88 -41.48
C ILE A 702 -8.38 -17.35 -41.84
N PRO A 703 -8.06 -18.32 -40.97
CA PRO A 703 -8.41 -19.71 -41.23
C PRO A 703 -9.92 -19.87 -41.37
N TYR A 704 -10.37 -20.50 -42.46
CA TYR A 704 -11.79 -20.56 -42.79
C TYR A 704 -12.61 -21.35 -41.76
N ASP A 705 -12.03 -22.40 -41.18
CA ASP A 705 -12.67 -23.17 -40.11
C ASP A 705 -12.82 -22.37 -38.82
N VAL A 706 -11.82 -21.55 -38.48
CA VAL A 706 -11.85 -20.65 -37.32
C VAL A 706 -12.92 -19.58 -37.51
N LEU A 707 -13.06 -19.00 -38.71
CA LEU A 707 -14.13 -18.05 -39.03
C LEU A 707 -15.52 -18.68 -38.88
N CYS A 708 -15.73 -19.88 -39.43
CA CYS A 708 -17.01 -20.58 -39.32
C CYS A 708 -17.36 -20.88 -37.85
N ARG A 709 -16.38 -21.34 -37.06
CA ARG A 709 -16.54 -21.61 -35.62
C ARG A 709 -16.85 -20.32 -34.86
N TRP A 710 -16.13 -19.24 -35.12
CA TRP A 710 -16.33 -17.94 -34.49
C TRP A 710 -17.74 -17.38 -34.76
N ILE A 711 -18.23 -17.41 -36.01
CA ILE A 711 -19.59 -16.95 -36.35
C ILE A 711 -20.66 -17.75 -35.58
N LEU A 712 -20.51 -19.07 -35.52
CA LEU A 712 -21.43 -19.92 -34.77
C LEU A 712 -21.36 -19.66 -33.25
N SER A 713 -20.16 -19.43 -32.71
CA SER A 713 -19.97 -19.07 -31.30
C SER A 713 -20.62 -17.73 -30.99
N VAL A 714 -20.40 -16.69 -31.81
CA VAL A 714 -21.06 -15.38 -31.66
C VAL A 714 -22.58 -15.55 -31.66
N LYS A 715 -23.14 -16.23 -32.67
CA LYS A 715 -24.58 -16.52 -32.76
C LYS A 715 -25.10 -17.22 -31.50
N LYS A 716 -24.39 -18.24 -31.00
CA LYS A 716 -24.79 -19.03 -29.83
C LYS A 716 -24.84 -18.20 -28.54
N ASN A 717 -24.03 -17.14 -28.45
CA ASN A 717 -23.98 -16.25 -27.28
C ASN A 717 -24.96 -15.07 -27.34
N TYR A 718 -25.77 -14.97 -28.40
CA TYR A 718 -26.96 -14.13 -28.37
C TYR A 718 -28.09 -14.82 -27.59
N ARG A 719 -28.73 -14.08 -26.69
CA ARG A 719 -29.88 -14.58 -25.93
C ARG A 719 -31.14 -14.60 -26.80
N PRO A 720 -32.10 -15.50 -26.52
CA PRO A 720 -33.38 -15.54 -27.21
C PRO A 720 -34.34 -14.44 -26.68
N VAL A 721 -33.91 -13.18 -26.74
CA VAL A 721 -34.74 -12.00 -26.44
C VAL A 721 -35.51 -11.54 -27.68
N LYS A 722 -36.51 -10.68 -27.49
CA LYS A 722 -37.50 -10.35 -28.55
C LYS A 722 -36.86 -9.60 -29.71
N TYR A 723 -36.04 -8.60 -29.43
CA TYR A 723 -35.40 -7.73 -30.42
C TYR A 723 -33.88 -7.90 -30.46
N HIS A 724 -33.17 -7.67 -29.34
CA HIS A 724 -31.69 -7.66 -29.28
C HIS A 724 -31.08 -9.09 -29.32
N ASN A 725 -31.35 -9.80 -30.41
CA ASN A 725 -30.91 -11.17 -30.67
C ASN A 725 -30.02 -11.25 -31.92
N TRP A 726 -29.60 -12.46 -32.31
CA TRP A 726 -28.72 -12.69 -33.46
C TRP A 726 -29.21 -12.06 -34.78
N ARG A 727 -30.54 -11.99 -34.99
CA ARG A 727 -31.11 -11.40 -36.22
C ARG A 727 -30.91 -9.89 -36.27
N HIS A 728 -31.00 -9.21 -35.13
CA HIS A 728 -30.66 -7.79 -35.03
C HIS A 728 -29.18 -7.57 -35.40
N ALA A 729 -28.27 -8.29 -34.75
CA ALA A 729 -26.83 -8.19 -35.04
C ALA A 729 -26.48 -8.46 -36.51
N LEU A 730 -27.14 -9.43 -37.15
CA LEU A 730 -27.00 -9.69 -38.59
C LEU A 730 -27.46 -8.50 -39.44
N ASN A 731 -28.61 -7.90 -39.14
CA ASN A 731 -29.14 -6.75 -39.88
C ASN A 731 -28.25 -5.51 -39.73
N VAL A 732 -27.68 -5.29 -38.53
CA VAL A 732 -26.68 -4.24 -38.29
C VAL A 732 -25.42 -4.48 -39.12
N ALA A 733 -24.88 -5.70 -39.10
CA ALA A 733 -23.71 -6.07 -39.90
C ALA A 733 -23.97 -5.99 -41.42
N GLN A 734 -25.16 -6.38 -41.86
CA GLN A 734 -25.58 -6.28 -43.27
C GLN A 734 -25.72 -4.82 -43.69
N THR A 735 -26.28 -3.96 -42.84
CA THR A 735 -26.38 -2.53 -43.15
C THR A 735 -25.00 -1.89 -43.23
N MET A 736 -24.09 -2.24 -42.32
CA MET A 736 -22.68 -1.81 -42.40
C MET A 736 -22.04 -2.28 -43.70
N PHE A 737 -22.25 -3.54 -44.10
CA PHE A 737 -21.77 -4.07 -45.38
C PHE A 737 -22.34 -3.29 -46.58
N ALA A 738 -23.64 -2.96 -46.58
CA ALA A 738 -24.27 -2.16 -47.63
C ALA A 738 -23.74 -0.72 -47.66
N MET A 739 -23.48 -0.09 -46.50
CA MET A 739 -22.85 1.24 -46.42
C MET A 739 -21.41 1.21 -46.98
N LEU A 740 -20.64 0.17 -46.67
CA LEU A 740 -19.27 0.02 -47.19
C LEU A 740 -19.26 -0.19 -48.71
N LYS A 741 -20.10 -1.08 -49.24
CA LYS A 741 -20.12 -1.45 -50.65
C LYS A 741 -21.00 -0.54 -51.51
N THR A 742 -22.30 -0.52 -51.25
CA THR A 742 -23.27 0.29 -52.01
C THR A 742 -23.11 1.78 -51.69
N GLY A 743 -22.89 2.11 -50.41
CA GLY A 743 -22.62 3.47 -49.94
C GLY A 743 -21.21 4.00 -50.25
N LYS A 744 -20.34 3.16 -50.83
CA LYS A 744 -18.93 3.46 -51.18
C LYS A 744 -18.09 4.00 -50.02
N MET A 745 -18.44 3.67 -48.78
CA MET A 745 -17.70 4.16 -47.62
C MET A 745 -16.37 3.43 -47.41
N GLU A 746 -16.16 2.28 -48.07
CA GLU A 746 -14.90 1.54 -48.02
C GLU A 746 -13.68 2.36 -48.50
N GLN A 747 -13.88 3.42 -49.28
CA GLN A 747 -12.80 4.30 -49.74
C GLN A 747 -12.19 5.18 -48.63
N PHE A 748 -12.89 5.35 -47.51
CA PHE A 748 -12.43 6.17 -46.38
C PHE A 748 -11.80 5.34 -45.25
N MET A 749 -11.83 4.01 -45.38
CA MET A 749 -11.41 3.07 -44.35
C MET A 749 -10.35 2.12 -44.89
N THR A 750 -9.48 1.66 -44.01
CA THR A 750 -8.56 0.56 -44.25
C THR A 750 -9.29 -0.77 -44.10
N ASP A 751 -8.77 -1.83 -44.72
CA ASP A 751 -9.39 -3.16 -44.58
C ASP A 751 -9.36 -3.68 -43.13
N LEU A 752 -8.42 -3.19 -42.31
CA LEU A 752 -8.33 -3.53 -40.89
C LEU A 752 -9.47 -2.88 -40.09
N GLU A 753 -9.80 -1.62 -40.41
CA GLU A 753 -10.96 -0.93 -39.84
C GLU A 753 -12.27 -1.59 -40.30
N ILE A 754 -12.37 -1.98 -41.58
CA ILE A 754 -13.53 -2.72 -42.11
C ILE A 754 -13.71 -4.07 -41.39
N LEU A 755 -12.61 -4.80 -41.16
CA LEU A 755 -12.62 -6.03 -40.36
C LEU A 755 -13.14 -5.75 -38.93
N GLY A 756 -12.61 -4.72 -38.27
CA GLY A 756 -13.03 -4.32 -36.94
C GLY A 756 -14.50 -3.93 -36.87
N LEU A 757 -15.01 -3.17 -37.84
CA LEU A 757 -16.41 -2.73 -37.89
C LEU A 757 -17.39 -3.88 -38.10
N LEU A 758 -17.09 -4.81 -39.02
CA LEU A 758 -17.95 -5.99 -39.21
C LEU A 758 -17.97 -6.89 -37.98
N VAL A 759 -16.82 -7.08 -37.32
CA VAL A 759 -16.73 -7.81 -36.05
C VAL A 759 -17.53 -7.10 -34.96
N ALA A 760 -17.37 -5.78 -34.82
CA ALA A 760 -18.12 -4.98 -33.86
C ALA A 760 -19.63 -5.07 -34.09
N CYS A 761 -20.11 -4.95 -35.33
CA CYS A 761 -21.55 -5.04 -35.65
C CYS A 761 -22.13 -6.39 -35.22
N LEU A 762 -21.40 -7.49 -35.46
CA LEU A 762 -21.84 -8.83 -35.07
C LEU A 762 -21.78 -9.08 -33.56
N CYS A 763 -21.01 -8.28 -32.81
CA CYS A 763 -20.75 -8.50 -31.40
C CYS A 763 -21.35 -7.45 -30.46
N HIS A 764 -21.90 -6.34 -30.98
CA HIS A 764 -22.27 -5.17 -30.18
C HIS A 764 -23.33 -5.42 -29.12
N ASP A 765 -24.16 -6.47 -29.28
CA ASP A 765 -25.27 -6.84 -28.37
C ASP A 765 -25.11 -8.25 -27.79
N LEU A 766 -23.88 -8.79 -27.74
CA LEU A 766 -23.63 -10.12 -27.19
C LEU A 766 -24.09 -10.27 -25.73
N ASP A 767 -24.80 -11.35 -25.40
CA ASP A 767 -25.37 -11.56 -24.06
C ASP A 767 -26.40 -10.48 -23.62
N HIS A 768 -27.00 -9.71 -24.54
CA HIS A 768 -28.03 -8.72 -24.19
C HIS A 768 -29.24 -9.34 -23.47
N ARG A 769 -29.65 -8.74 -22.35
CA ARG A 769 -30.59 -9.34 -21.38
C ARG A 769 -32.04 -8.87 -21.52
N GLY A 770 -32.30 -8.01 -22.48
CA GLY A 770 -33.61 -7.38 -22.68
C GLY A 770 -33.89 -6.24 -21.69
N THR A 771 -32.82 -5.62 -21.16
CA THR A 771 -32.92 -4.53 -20.18
C THR A 771 -31.87 -3.48 -20.47
N ASN A 772 -32.21 -2.20 -20.34
CA ASN A 772 -31.29 -1.09 -20.60
C ASN A 772 -30.33 -0.75 -19.43
N ASN A 773 -29.34 0.12 -19.71
CA ASN A 773 -28.36 0.62 -18.73
C ASN A 773 -29.00 1.25 -17.48
N ALA A 774 -30.11 1.99 -17.64
CA ALA A 774 -30.81 2.60 -16.52
C ALA A 774 -31.38 1.56 -15.54
N PHE A 775 -31.91 0.44 -16.06
CA PHE A 775 -32.38 -0.67 -15.23
C PHE A 775 -31.24 -1.36 -14.47
N GLN A 776 -30.10 -1.58 -15.13
CA GLN A 776 -28.91 -2.18 -14.50
C GLN A 776 -28.43 -1.34 -13.31
N MET A 777 -28.39 -0.01 -13.47
CA MET A 777 -28.06 0.93 -12.39
C MET A 777 -29.08 0.92 -11.25
N LYS A 778 -30.39 0.96 -11.57
CA LYS A 778 -31.46 0.94 -10.56
C LYS A 778 -31.49 -0.35 -9.73
N THR A 779 -31.09 -1.47 -10.32
CA THR A 779 -31.07 -2.79 -9.68
C THR A 779 -29.74 -3.11 -8.98
N GLU A 780 -28.77 -2.19 -9.01
CA GLU A 780 -27.41 -2.40 -8.50
C GLU A 780 -26.82 -3.73 -8.98
N SER A 781 -27.00 -4.02 -10.27
CA SER A 781 -26.55 -5.29 -10.82
C SER A 781 -25.02 -5.41 -10.74
N PRO A 782 -24.47 -6.65 -10.71
CA PRO A 782 -23.02 -6.84 -10.71
C PRO A 782 -22.31 -6.14 -11.89
N LEU A 783 -22.99 -6.00 -13.04
CA LEU A 783 -22.47 -5.28 -14.20
C LEU A 783 -22.38 -3.77 -13.92
N ALA A 784 -23.40 -3.18 -13.27
CA ALA A 784 -23.39 -1.76 -12.89
C ALA A 784 -22.35 -1.43 -11.80
N ILE A 785 -22.00 -2.41 -10.96
CA ILE A 785 -20.90 -2.27 -9.99
C ILE A 785 -19.53 -2.33 -10.70
N LEU A 786 -19.42 -3.19 -11.71
CA LEU A 786 -18.18 -3.39 -12.47
C LEU A 786 -17.89 -2.24 -13.44
N TYR A 787 -18.90 -1.76 -14.16
CA TYR A 787 -18.79 -0.70 -15.16
C TYR A 787 -19.61 0.52 -14.75
N SER A 788 -18.96 1.68 -14.71
CA SER A 788 -19.57 2.94 -14.26
C SER A 788 -20.35 3.70 -15.35
N THR A 789 -19.97 3.53 -16.62
CA THR A 789 -20.60 4.17 -17.79
C THR A 789 -20.79 3.13 -18.89
N SER A 790 -21.86 3.26 -19.72
CA SER A 790 -22.14 2.36 -20.85
C SER A 790 -22.00 0.88 -20.46
N THR A 791 -22.68 0.53 -19.36
CA THR A 791 -22.50 -0.72 -18.62
C THR A 791 -22.69 -1.97 -19.49
N MET A 792 -23.74 -1.98 -20.32
CA MET A 792 -24.03 -3.09 -21.21
C MET A 792 -23.04 -3.14 -22.38
N GLU A 793 -22.66 -2.00 -22.95
CA GLU A 793 -21.74 -1.94 -24.09
C GLU A 793 -20.32 -2.43 -23.73
N HIS A 794 -19.82 -2.10 -22.54
CA HIS A 794 -18.59 -2.69 -22.02
C HIS A 794 -18.71 -4.21 -21.83
N HIS A 795 -19.85 -4.69 -21.31
CA HIS A 795 -20.12 -6.11 -21.17
C HIS A 795 -20.13 -6.82 -22.55
N HIS A 796 -20.75 -6.22 -23.57
CA HIS A 796 -20.78 -6.75 -24.94
C HIS A 796 -19.36 -6.86 -25.52
N PHE A 797 -18.52 -5.85 -25.30
CA PHE A 797 -17.12 -5.88 -25.69
C PHE A 797 -16.34 -6.99 -24.96
N ASP A 798 -16.52 -7.15 -23.65
CA ASP A 798 -15.86 -8.20 -22.88
C ASP A 798 -16.31 -9.61 -23.31
N GLN A 799 -17.59 -9.79 -23.69
CA GLN A 799 -18.06 -11.04 -24.30
C GLN A 799 -17.39 -11.30 -25.66
N CYS A 800 -17.22 -10.27 -26.49
CA CYS A 800 -16.46 -10.37 -27.75
C CYS A 800 -15.02 -10.83 -27.50
N VAL A 801 -14.33 -10.20 -26.55
CA VAL A 801 -12.96 -10.54 -26.15
C VAL A 801 -12.88 -11.98 -25.62
N MET A 802 -13.83 -12.40 -24.78
CA MET A 802 -13.90 -13.77 -24.28
C MET A 802 -14.01 -14.80 -25.42
N ILE A 803 -14.88 -14.56 -26.40
CA ILE A 803 -15.05 -15.47 -27.55
C ILE A 803 -13.78 -15.48 -28.40
N LEU A 804 -13.17 -14.32 -28.68
CA LEU A 804 -11.92 -14.23 -29.46
C LEU A 804 -10.74 -14.91 -28.76
N ASN A 805 -10.67 -14.87 -27.43
CA ASN A 805 -9.63 -15.55 -26.64
C ASN A 805 -9.93 -17.03 -26.38
N SER A 806 -11.12 -17.51 -26.74
CA SER A 806 -11.44 -18.93 -26.62
C SER A 806 -10.67 -19.76 -27.65
N ASP A 807 -10.24 -20.95 -27.25
CA ASP A 807 -9.46 -21.85 -28.11
C ASP A 807 -10.15 -22.04 -29.46
N SER A 808 -9.37 -21.90 -30.54
CA SER A 808 -9.82 -22.09 -31.93
C SER A 808 -10.93 -21.13 -32.42
N ASN A 809 -11.22 -20.02 -31.73
CA ASN A 809 -12.16 -18.98 -32.18
C ASN A 809 -11.48 -17.68 -32.60
N ASN A 810 -10.18 -17.55 -32.40
CA ASN A 810 -9.46 -16.30 -32.66
C ASN A 810 -9.25 -16.06 -34.17
N ILE A 811 -10.17 -15.31 -34.80
CA ILE A 811 -10.05 -14.90 -36.20
C ILE A 811 -8.91 -13.91 -36.45
N PHE A 812 -8.29 -13.34 -35.40
CA PHE A 812 -7.16 -12.42 -35.47
C PHE A 812 -5.80 -13.10 -35.23
N GLN A 813 -5.75 -14.43 -35.10
CA GLN A 813 -4.52 -15.17 -34.75
C GLN A 813 -3.36 -14.98 -35.75
N SER A 814 -3.66 -14.61 -36.99
CA SER A 814 -2.67 -14.37 -38.05
C SER A 814 -2.17 -12.92 -38.11
N LEU A 815 -2.76 -12.02 -37.31
CA LEU A 815 -2.39 -10.60 -37.28
C LEU A 815 -1.09 -10.36 -36.50
N SER A 816 -0.38 -9.29 -36.85
CA SER A 816 0.72 -8.80 -36.02
C SER A 816 0.18 -8.24 -34.69
N MET A 817 1.03 -8.17 -33.67
CA MET A 817 0.64 -7.58 -32.37
C MET A 817 0.21 -6.11 -32.49
N GLU A 818 0.73 -5.38 -33.47
CA GLU A 818 0.33 -3.99 -33.75
C GLU A 818 -1.05 -3.93 -34.41
N ASP A 819 -1.31 -4.78 -35.41
CA ASP A 819 -2.61 -4.86 -36.08
C ASP A 819 -3.70 -5.37 -35.14
N TYR A 820 -3.38 -6.34 -34.26
CA TYR A 820 -4.28 -6.82 -33.23
C TYR A 820 -4.73 -5.69 -32.30
N ARG A 821 -3.79 -4.86 -31.80
CA ARG A 821 -4.13 -3.70 -30.96
C ARG A 821 -4.99 -2.69 -31.71
N ARG A 822 -4.67 -2.40 -32.98
CA ARG A 822 -5.45 -1.47 -33.81
C ARG A 822 -6.87 -1.98 -34.05
N VAL A 823 -7.05 -3.23 -34.48
CA VAL A 823 -8.39 -3.78 -34.74
C VAL A 823 -9.22 -3.86 -33.45
N MET A 824 -8.61 -4.25 -32.33
CA MET A 824 -9.32 -4.29 -31.04
C MET A 824 -9.76 -2.90 -30.58
N LYS A 825 -8.95 -1.87 -30.79
CA LYS A 825 -9.35 -0.47 -30.51
C LYS A 825 -10.55 -0.04 -31.37
N VAL A 826 -10.56 -0.42 -32.65
CA VAL A 826 -11.71 -0.16 -33.53
C VAL A 826 -12.95 -0.90 -33.04
N VAL A 827 -12.83 -2.18 -32.66
CA VAL A 827 -13.95 -2.97 -32.14
C VAL A 827 -14.50 -2.35 -30.85
N GLU A 828 -13.64 -1.98 -29.91
CA GLU A 828 -14.01 -1.33 -28.65
C GLU A 828 -14.74 -0.01 -28.88
N SER A 829 -14.12 0.92 -29.61
CA SER A 829 -14.70 2.25 -29.87
C SER A 829 -16.02 2.16 -30.65
N ALA A 830 -16.14 1.20 -31.56
CA ALA A 830 -17.36 0.98 -32.33
C ALA A 830 -18.48 0.42 -31.44
N ILE A 831 -18.23 -0.63 -30.65
CA ILE A 831 -19.25 -1.18 -29.73
C ILE A 831 -19.68 -0.13 -28.70
N LEU A 832 -18.75 0.62 -28.09
CA LEU A 832 -19.12 1.69 -27.15
C LEU A 832 -19.90 2.85 -27.79
N SER A 833 -19.84 2.99 -29.13
CA SER A 833 -20.58 4.02 -29.86
C SER A 833 -22.02 3.62 -30.19
N THR A 834 -22.46 2.39 -29.87
CA THR A 834 -23.88 2.01 -29.95
C THR A 834 -24.71 2.61 -28.82
N ASP A 835 -24.07 2.98 -27.69
CA ASP A 835 -24.75 3.75 -26.64
C ASP A 835 -25.17 5.13 -27.18
N LEU A 836 -26.49 5.37 -27.20
CA LEU A 836 -27.06 6.64 -27.64
C LEU A 836 -26.55 7.83 -26.82
N ALA A 837 -26.17 7.65 -25.55
CA ALA A 837 -25.54 8.70 -24.76
C ALA A 837 -24.20 9.16 -25.39
N MET A 838 -23.44 8.22 -25.96
CA MET A 838 -22.19 8.51 -26.67
C MET A 838 -22.45 9.17 -28.02
N TYR A 839 -23.51 8.77 -28.73
CA TYR A 839 -23.97 9.47 -29.93
C TYR A 839 -24.25 10.95 -29.65
N PHE A 840 -25.04 11.29 -28.62
CA PHE A 840 -25.36 12.69 -28.30
C PHE A 840 -24.14 13.52 -27.92
N LYS A 841 -23.11 12.91 -27.32
CA LYS A 841 -21.82 13.57 -27.05
C LYS A 841 -21.03 13.84 -28.33
N LYS A 842 -21.04 12.91 -29.29
CA LYS A 842 -20.25 12.97 -30.52
C LYS A 842 -20.94 13.75 -31.66
N ARG A 843 -22.28 13.82 -31.69
CA ARG A 843 -23.03 14.35 -32.85
C ARG A 843 -22.73 15.81 -33.18
N ASN A 844 -22.57 16.68 -32.17
CA ASN A 844 -22.36 18.10 -32.40
C ASN A 844 -21.01 18.33 -33.08
N ARG A 845 -19.98 17.62 -32.59
CA ARG A 845 -18.65 17.61 -33.19
C ARG A 845 -18.66 17.10 -34.64
N PHE A 846 -19.46 16.07 -34.92
CA PHE A 846 -19.60 15.56 -36.29
C PHE A 846 -20.26 16.59 -37.23
N MET A 847 -21.29 17.30 -36.75
CA MET A 847 -21.92 18.39 -37.51
C MET A 847 -20.93 19.53 -37.76
N GLU A 848 -20.14 19.93 -36.76
CA GLU A 848 -19.11 20.98 -36.91
C GLU A 848 -18.10 20.63 -38.02
N VAL A 849 -17.58 19.40 -38.02
CA VAL A 849 -16.63 18.93 -39.06
C VAL A 849 -17.24 18.99 -40.46
N ILE A 850 -18.53 18.69 -40.59
CA ILE A 850 -19.24 18.73 -41.88
C ILE A 850 -19.53 20.17 -42.32
N ASP A 851 -19.97 21.03 -41.39
CA ASP A 851 -20.28 22.43 -41.65
C ASP A 851 -19.03 23.24 -42.05
N GLU A 852 -17.86 22.87 -41.53
CA GLU A 852 -16.55 23.43 -41.92
C GLU A 852 -16.11 23.02 -43.34
N GLY A 853 -16.82 22.07 -43.97
CA GLY A 853 -16.53 21.60 -45.33
C GLY A 853 -15.28 20.70 -45.42
N GLU A 854 -14.85 20.11 -44.30
CA GLU A 854 -13.67 19.24 -44.25
C GLU A 854 -14.03 17.80 -44.65
N PHE A 855 -13.67 17.41 -45.87
CA PHE A 855 -13.91 16.05 -46.39
C PHE A 855 -12.71 15.10 -46.25
N ASP A 856 -11.66 15.52 -45.54
CA ASP A 856 -10.50 14.68 -45.26
C ASP A 856 -10.75 13.80 -44.03
N TRP A 857 -11.15 12.55 -44.30
CA TRP A 857 -11.35 11.50 -43.31
C TRP A 857 -10.07 10.69 -43.03
N GLN A 858 -8.87 11.18 -43.35
CA GLN A 858 -7.63 10.43 -43.07
C GLN A 858 -7.13 10.57 -41.63
N SER A 859 -7.53 11.63 -40.92
CA SER A 859 -7.19 11.82 -39.50
C SER A 859 -7.85 10.75 -38.64
N GLU A 860 -7.06 10.13 -37.76
CA GLU A 860 -7.51 9.07 -36.83
C GLU A 860 -8.75 9.50 -36.03
N GLU A 861 -8.77 10.74 -35.54
CA GLU A 861 -9.87 11.26 -34.74
C GLU A 861 -11.17 11.44 -35.56
N LYS A 862 -11.04 11.87 -36.81
CA LYS A 862 -12.19 12.01 -37.72
C LYS A 862 -12.70 10.65 -38.18
N LYS A 863 -11.81 9.67 -38.39
CA LYS A 863 -12.19 8.29 -38.68
C LYS A 863 -12.94 7.66 -37.53
N GLU A 864 -12.43 7.81 -36.30
CA GLU A 864 -13.09 7.29 -35.12
C GLU A 864 -14.50 7.90 -34.96
N LEU A 865 -14.64 9.20 -35.21
CA LEU A 865 -15.93 9.87 -35.22
C LEU A 865 -16.88 9.33 -36.31
N LEU A 866 -16.39 9.17 -37.54
CA LEU A 866 -17.16 8.61 -38.65
C LEU A 866 -17.59 7.15 -38.38
N CYS A 867 -16.67 6.31 -37.91
CA CYS A 867 -16.94 4.93 -37.49
C CYS A 867 -18.03 4.87 -36.43
N GLY A 868 -17.96 5.74 -35.41
CA GLY A 868 -18.99 5.85 -34.38
C GLY A 868 -20.36 6.22 -34.95
N MET A 869 -20.43 7.24 -35.81
CA MET A 869 -21.69 7.66 -36.46
C MET A 869 -22.26 6.58 -37.37
N MET A 870 -21.40 5.88 -38.13
CA MET A 870 -21.80 4.76 -38.98
C MET A 870 -22.32 3.59 -38.15
N MET A 871 -21.69 3.28 -37.02
CA MET A 871 -22.16 2.23 -36.12
C MET A 871 -23.56 2.56 -35.58
N THR A 872 -23.76 3.77 -35.03
CA THR A 872 -25.11 4.21 -34.59
C THR A 872 -26.12 4.15 -35.73
N ALA A 873 -25.74 4.54 -36.96
CA ALA A 873 -26.62 4.50 -38.12
C ALA A 873 -26.98 3.07 -38.56
N CYS A 874 -26.08 2.11 -38.36
CA CYS A 874 -26.36 0.70 -38.63
C CYS A 874 -27.25 0.09 -37.54
N ASP A 875 -27.02 0.44 -36.29
CA ASP A 875 -27.78 -0.07 -35.13
C ASP A 875 -29.27 0.32 -35.23
N VAL A 876 -29.57 1.57 -35.57
CA VAL A 876 -30.96 2.04 -35.74
C VAL A 876 -31.54 1.80 -37.13
N SER A 877 -30.87 1.02 -38.00
CA SER A 877 -31.23 0.85 -39.42
C SER A 877 -32.57 0.20 -39.69
N ALA A 878 -33.14 -0.51 -38.71
CA ALA A 878 -34.48 -1.09 -38.80
C ALA A 878 -35.55 -0.04 -39.16
N ILE A 879 -35.36 1.22 -38.73
CA ILE A 879 -36.29 2.32 -38.98
C ILE A 879 -36.40 2.73 -40.45
N ALA A 880 -35.40 2.38 -41.27
CA ALA A 880 -35.35 2.73 -42.69
C ALA A 880 -35.81 1.59 -43.61
N LYS A 881 -36.20 0.43 -43.05
CA LYS A 881 -36.68 -0.73 -43.80
C LYS A 881 -38.09 -0.47 -44.36
N PRO A 882 -38.55 -1.22 -45.37
CA PRO A 882 -39.92 -1.09 -45.88
C PRO A 882 -40.96 -1.20 -44.75
N TRP A 883 -42.08 -0.47 -44.89
CA TRP A 883 -43.10 -0.32 -43.85
C TRP A 883 -43.51 -1.62 -43.16
N ASP A 884 -43.79 -2.68 -43.93
CA ASP A 884 -44.23 -3.98 -43.39
C ASP A 884 -43.20 -4.61 -42.44
N VAL A 885 -41.90 -4.42 -42.76
CA VAL A 885 -40.79 -4.90 -41.94
C VAL A 885 -40.60 -4.00 -40.73
N GLN A 886 -40.58 -2.68 -40.94
CA GLN A 886 -40.42 -1.73 -39.85
C GLN A 886 -41.51 -1.93 -38.81
N HIS A 887 -42.78 -1.96 -39.23
CA HIS A 887 -43.92 -2.08 -38.33
C HIS A 887 -43.84 -3.34 -37.47
N ARG A 888 -43.40 -4.47 -38.05
CA ARG A 888 -43.16 -5.72 -37.32
C ARG A 888 -42.02 -5.58 -36.31
N VAL A 889 -40.91 -4.96 -36.69
CA VAL A 889 -39.76 -4.75 -35.83
C VAL A 889 -40.09 -3.81 -34.67
N ALA A 890 -40.81 -2.71 -34.92
CA ALA A 890 -41.26 -1.78 -33.89
C ALA A 890 -42.10 -2.49 -32.81
N LYS A 891 -42.93 -3.46 -33.21
CA LYS A 891 -43.69 -4.29 -32.27
C LYS A 891 -42.78 -5.16 -31.40
N LEU A 892 -41.75 -5.78 -31.96
CA LEU A 892 -40.78 -6.58 -31.20
C LEU A 892 -40.01 -5.72 -30.18
N VAL A 893 -39.58 -4.52 -30.59
CA VAL A 893 -38.93 -3.54 -29.69
C VAL A 893 -39.87 -3.11 -28.57
N ALA A 894 -41.12 -2.78 -28.90
CA ALA A 894 -42.12 -2.38 -27.91
C ALA A 894 -42.42 -3.51 -26.92
N ASP A 895 -42.58 -4.75 -27.39
CA ASP A 895 -42.81 -5.90 -26.53
C ASP A 895 -41.63 -6.13 -25.57
N GLU A 896 -40.39 -5.93 -26.01
CA GLU A 896 -39.22 -6.00 -25.14
C GLU A 896 -39.22 -4.90 -24.06
N PHE A 897 -39.54 -3.66 -24.44
CA PHE A 897 -39.67 -2.56 -23.48
C PHE A 897 -40.82 -2.78 -22.48
N PHE A 898 -41.93 -3.39 -22.91
CA PHE A 898 -43.02 -3.75 -22.01
C PHE A 898 -42.63 -4.84 -21.03
N ASP A 899 -41.85 -5.84 -21.47
CA ASP A 899 -41.33 -6.89 -20.60
C ASP A 899 -40.37 -6.29 -19.53
N GLN A 900 -39.52 -5.33 -19.92
CA GLN A 900 -38.72 -4.57 -18.96
C GLN A 900 -39.59 -3.73 -18.01
N GLY A 901 -40.61 -3.03 -18.50
CA GLY A 901 -41.49 -2.19 -17.68
C GLY A 901 -42.26 -2.99 -16.63
N ASP A 902 -42.69 -4.21 -16.97
CA ASP A 902 -43.28 -5.14 -16.02
C ASP A 902 -42.27 -5.64 -14.99
N LEU A 903 -41.00 -5.82 -15.38
CA LEU A 903 -39.92 -6.15 -14.47
C LEU A 903 -39.64 -5.00 -13.47
N GLU A 904 -39.61 -3.74 -13.93
CA GLU A 904 -39.49 -2.56 -13.07
C GLU A 904 -40.65 -2.48 -12.07
N ARG A 905 -41.87 -2.75 -12.54
CA ARG A 905 -43.06 -2.77 -11.69
C ARG A 905 -42.99 -3.85 -10.61
N LEU A 906 -42.54 -5.05 -10.97
CA LEU A 906 -42.48 -6.21 -10.07
C LEU A 906 -41.30 -6.14 -9.08
N GLN A 907 -40.11 -5.75 -9.53
CA GLN A 907 -38.89 -5.78 -8.71
C GLN A 907 -38.64 -4.48 -7.94
N LEU A 908 -38.94 -3.33 -8.56
CA LEU A 908 -38.64 -2.01 -7.97
C LEU A 908 -39.87 -1.33 -7.36
N ASN A 909 -41.08 -1.89 -7.54
CA ASN A 909 -42.36 -1.26 -7.15
C ASN A 909 -42.50 0.18 -7.70
N GLN A 910 -41.97 0.44 -8.89
CA GLN A 910 -42.05 1.73 -9.57
C GLN A 910 -43.03 1.66 -10.74
N GLN A 911 -43.66 2.79 -11.06
CA GLN A 911 -44.46 2.88 -12.28
C GLN A 911 -43.52 3.08 -13.47
N PRO A 912 -43.54 2.20 -14.49
CA PRO A 912 -42.69 2.35 -15.67
C PRO A 912 -43.07 3.62 -16.44
N VAL A 913 -42.10 4.13 -17.21
CA VAL A 913 -42.34 5.23 -18.15
C VAL A 913 -43.32 4.80 -19.26
N ALA A 914 -43.99 5.77 -19.88
CA ALA A 914 -45.02 5.51 -20.90
C ALA A 914 -44.58 4.54 -22.01
N MET A 915 -43.32 4.66 -22.44
CA MET A 915 -42.69 3.82 -23.47
C MET A 915 -42.60 2.35 -23.07
N MET A 916 -42.51 2.06 -21.78
CA MET A 916 -42.39 0.72 -21.21
C MET A 916 -43.70 0.26 -20.56
N ASP A 917 -44.78 1.05 -20.64
CA ASP A 917 -46.06 0.72 -20.04
C ASP A 917 -46.99 0.04 -21.05
N ARG A 918 -47.24 -1.26 -20.82
CA ARG A 918 -48.11 -2.09 -21.67
C ARG A 918 -49.55 -1.57 -21.73
N GLU A 919 -49.99 -0.79 -20.75
CA GLU A 919 -51.33 -0.16 -20.73
C GLU A 919 -51.44 1.06 -21.65
N ARG A 920 -50.31 1.62 -22.09
CA ARG A 920 -50.23 2.83 -22.95
C ARG A 920 -49.79 2.51 -24.38
N ARG A 921 -50.08 1.29 -24.84
CA ARG A 921 -49.79 0.83 -26.21
C ARG A 921 -50.32 1.73 -27.31
N ASP A 922 -51.43 2.41 -27.07
CA ASP A 922 -52.04 3.33 -28.03
C ASP A 922 -51.12 4.51 -28.37
N GLU A 923 -50.23 4.90 -27.46
CA GLU A 923 -49.30 6.03 -27.66
C GLU A 923 -48.05 5.65 -28.47
N LEU A 924 -47.86 4.37 -28.80
CA LEU A 924 -46.68 3.88 -29.52
C LEU A 924 -46.40 4.63 -30.83
N PRO A 925 -47.39 4.92 -31.70
CA PRO A 925 -47.15 5.67 -32.93
C PRO A 925 -46.53 7.04 -32.68
N GLN A 926 -47.03 7.80 -31.70
CA GLN A 926 -46.51 9.12 -31.36
C GLN A 926 -45.09 9.05 -30.79
N MET A 927 -44.79 8.00 -30.01
CA MET A 927 -43.44 7.76 -29.48
C MET A 927 -42.44 7.42 -30.60
N GLN A 928 -42.85 6.63 -31.59
CA GLN A 928 -42.03 6.32 -32.78
C GLN A 928 -41.74 7.57 -33.60
N VAL A 929 -42.74 8.43 -33.84
CA VAL A 929 -42.51 9.74 -34.50
C VAL A 929 -41.46 10.57 -33.74
N GLY A 930 -41.57 10.62 -32.42
CA GLY A 930 -40.60 11.34 -31.58
C GLY A 930 -39.18 10.77 -31.68
N PHE A 931 -39.03 9.45 -31.66
CA PHE A 931 -37.74 8.79 -31.84
C PHE A 931 -37.12 9.10 -33.21
N ILE A 932 -37.92 9.01 -34.28
CA ILE A 932 -37.49 9.31 -35.64
C ILE A 932 -37.02 10.77 -35.77
N ASP A 933 -37.77 11.72 -35.20
CA ASP A 933 -37.47 13.16 -35.30
C ASP A 933 -36.22 13.57 -34.53
N VAL A 934 -35.97 12.94 -33.37
CA VAL A 934 -34.88 13.34 -32.47
C VAL A 934 -33.56 12.66 -32.81
N ILE A 935 -33.60 11.41 -33.29
CA ILE A 935 -32.40 10.57 -33.47
C ILE A 935 -32.18 10.23 -34.94
N CYS A 936 -33.12 9.51 -35.56
CA CYS A 936 -32.89 8.89 -36.87
C CYS A 936 -32.78 9.90 -38.01
N LEU A 937 -33.74 10.83 -38.13
CA LEU A 937 -33.73 11.81 -39.22
C LEU A 937 -32.51 12.73 -39.19
N PRO A 938 -32.12 13.35 -38.05
CA PRO A 938 -30.90 14.15 -37.99
C PRO A 938 -29.66 13.35 -38.41
N LEU A 939 -29.52 12.11 -37.94
CA LEU A 939 -28.39 11.24 -38.28
C LEU A 939 -28.33 10.92 -39.77
N TYR A 940 -29.41 10.39 -40.34
CA TYR A 940 -29.42 10.00 -41.76
C TYR A 940 -29.40 11.21 -42.69
N LYS A 941 -29.99 12.35 -42.29
CA LYS A 941 -29.92 13.58 -43.06
C LYS A 941 -28.46 14.00 -43.26
N VAL A 942 -27.74 14.18 -42.16
CA VAL A 942 -26.33 14.59 -42.18
C VAL A 942 -25.49 13.58 -42.96
N LEU A 943 -25.65 12.27 -42.71
CA LEU A 943 -24.94 11.23 -43.46
C LEU A 943 -25.26 11.25 -44.95
N SER A 944 -26.51 11.50 -45.35
CA SER A 944 -26.91 11.54 -46.77
C SER A 944 -26.45 12.82 -47.48
N GLU A 945 -26.38 13.95 -46.77
CA GLU A 945 -25.85 15.21 -47.29
C GLU A 945 -24.34 15.10 -47.54
N THR A 946 -23.61 14.41 -46.67
CA THR A 946 -22.17 14.12 -46.86
C THR A 946 -21.91 12.99 -47.86
N PHE A 947 -22.72 11.93 -47.82
CA PHE A 947 -22.55 10.71 -48.63
C PHE A 947 -23.85 10.40 -49.40
N PRO A 948 -23.99 10.89 -50.64
CA PRO A 948 -25.24 10.77 -51.41
C PRO A 948 -25.71 9.33 -51.64
N TRP A 949 -24.80 8.34 -51.60
CA TRP A 949 -25.13 6.93 -51.78
C TRP A 949 -25.88 6.30 -50.59
N ILE A 950 -25.95 7.00 -49.45
CA ILE A 950 -26.66 6.59 -48.23
C ILE A 950 -28.09 7.17 -48.20
N LEU A 951 -28.44 8.02 -49.17
CA LEU A 951 -29.77 8.63 -49.31
C LEU A 951 -30.95 7.66 -49.14
N PRO A 952 -30.90 6.38 -49.60
CA PRO A 952 -31.99 5.44 -49.37
C PRO A 952 -32.38 5.24 -47.89
N LEU A 953 -31.43 5.34 -46.94
CA LEU A 953 -31.73 5.23 -45.50
C LEU A 953 -32.51 6.45 -45.01
N TYR A 954 -32.18 7.65 -45.51
CA TYR A 954 -32.88 8.88 -45.17
C TYR A 954 -34.31 8.91 -45.77
N GLU A 955 -34.44 8.49 -47.03
CA GLU A 955 -35.73 8.41 -47.72
C GLU A 955 -36.67 7.39 -47.04
N GLY A 956 -36.19 6.18 -46.75
CA GLY A 956 -36.96 5.15 -46.05
C GLY A 956 -37.40 5.59 -44.65
N THR A 957 -36.52 6.27 -43.90
CA THR A 957 -36.87 6.85 -42.59
C THR A 957 -37.94 7.94 -42.73
N THR A 958 -37.84 8.79 -43.75
CA THR A 958 -38.82 9.86 -44.01
C THR A 958 -40.20 9.30 -44.40
N GLU A 959 -40.23 8.22 -45.17
CA GLU A 959 -41.46 7.51 -45.54
C GLU A 959 -42.11 6.87 -44.31
N ASN A 960 -41.35 6.11 -43.52
CA ASN A 960 -41.85 5.49 -42.30
C ASN A 960 -42.33 6.51 -41.26
N ARG A 961 -41.69 7.68 -41.18
CA ARG A 961 -42.19 8.78 -40.35
C ARG A 961 -43.60 9.20 -40.74
N LYS A 962 -43.90 9.30 -42.05
CA LYS A 962 -45.24 9.67 -42.53
C LYS A 962 -46.26 8.60 -42.14
N HIS A 963 -45.93 7.33 -42.32
CA HIS A 963 -46.80 6.23 -41.89
C HIS A 963 -47.07 6.25 -40.38
N TRP A 964 -46.04 6.46 -39.55
CA TRP A 964 -46.21 6.58 -38.11
C TRP A 964 -47.01 7.83 -37.70
N GLN A 965 -46.83 8.95 -38.39
CA GLN A 965 -47.61 10.17 -38.19
C GLN A 965 -49.08 9.95 -38.53
N ASP A 966 -49.38 9.31 -39.66
CA ASP A 966 -50.74 8.97 -40.07
C ASP A 966 -51.42 8.04 -39.05
N LEU A 967 -50.67 7.10 -38.46
CA LEU A 967 -51.16 6.26 -37.37
C LEU A 967 -51.39 7.05 -36.08
N ALA A 968 -50.48 7.96 -35.71
CA ALA A 968 -50.63 8.80 -34.52
C ALA A 968 -51.89 9.69 -34.62
N GLU A 969 -52.12 10.30 -35.78
CA GLU A 969 -53.32 11.11 -36.03
C GLU A 969 -54.61 10.27 -35.94
N LYS A 970 -54.61 9.04 -36.47
CA LYS A 970 -55.75 8.11 -36.35
C LYS A 970 -56.05 7.78 -34.88
N VAL A 971 -55.01 7.54 -34.07
CA VAL A 971 -55.17 7.31 -32.63
C VAL A 971 -55.73 8.54 -31.92
N GLU A 972 -55.24 9.74 -32.25
CA GLU A 972 -55.74 11.00 -31.68
C GLU A 972 -57.22 11.22 -32.03
N MET A 973 -57.66 10.77 -33.21
CA MET A 973 -59.07 10.75 -33.63
C MET A 973 -59.92 9.65 -32.98
N GLY A 974 -59.36 8.85 -32.08
CA GLY A 974 -60.06 7.78 -31.35
C GLY A 974 -60.23 6.47 -32.13
N LEU A 975 -59.50 6.29 -33.23
CA LEU A 975 -59.45 5.03 -33.98
C LEU A 975 -58.35 4.14 -33.41
N THR A 976 -58.65 2.88 -33.11
CA THR A 976 -57.63 1.90 -32.72
C THR A 976 -56.78 1.55 -33.92
N TRP A 977 -55.46 1.74 -33.83
CA TRP A 977 -54.49 1.32 -34.85
C TRP A 977 -54.23 -0.21 -34.83
N ILE A 978 -54.86 -0.93 -33.91
CA ILE A 978 -54.74 -2.37 -33.74
C ILE A 978 -55.41 -3.07 -34.94
N ASP A 979 -54.59 -3.70 -35.79
CA ASP A 979 -55.06 -4.63 -36.82
C ASP A 979 -55.98 -5.68 -36.19
N ARG A 980 -57.20 -5.78 -36.73
CA ARG A 980 -58.26 -6.65 -36.18
C ARG A 980 -58.02 -8.15 -36.43
N ASP A 981 -56.89 -8.52 -37.04
CA ASP A 981 -56.65 -9.86 -37.63
C ASP A 981 -55.47 -10.64 -37.03
N THR A 982 -54.94 -10.30 -35.85
CA THR A 982 -54.01 -11.21 -35.14
C THR A 982 -54.09 -11.06 -33.62
N ILE A 983 -55.25 -11.43 -33.07
CA ILE A 983 -55.33 -11.84 -31.67
C ILE A 983 -54.96 -13.33 -31.65
N GLU A 984 -53.71 -13.65 -31.36
CA GLU A 984 -53.46 -14.93 -30.68
C GLU A 984 -54.08 -14.79 -29.29
N GLU A 985 -55.08 -15.63 -29.01
CA GLU A 985 -55.64 -15.77 -27.68
C GLU A 985 -54.52 -16.09 -26.67
N PRO A 986 -54.66 -15.65 -25.41
CA PRO A 986 -53.71 -16.02 -24.36
C PRO A 986 -53.60 -17.54 -24.31
N VAL A 987 -52.37 -18.07 -24.31
CA VAL A 987 -52.13 -19.50 -24.06
C VAL A 987 -52.50 -19.82 -22.61
N GLU A 988 -53.78 -20.10 -22.39
CA GLU A 988 -54.27 -20.90 -21.28
C GLU A 988 -54.63 -22.30 -21.80
N GLU A 989 -53.61 -23.11 -22.11
CA GLU A 989 -53.81 -24.56 -22.10
C GLU A 989 -52.65 -25.25 -21.38
N PHE A 990 -52.97 -25.67 -20.16
CA PHE A 990 -52.24 -26.71 -19.45
C PHE A 990 -52.25 -27.98 -20.30
N VAL A 991 -51.12 -28.29 -20.94
CA VAL A 991 -50.75 -29.68 -21.17
C VAL A 991 -49.73 -30.06 -20.11
N SER A 992 -50.23 -30.79 -19.13
CA SER A 992 -49.47 -31.62 -18.22
C SER A 992 -48.51 -32.52 -18.98
N TYR A 993 -47.23 -32.17 -19.00
CA TYR A 993 -46.16 -33.16 -19.00
C TYR A 993 -45.26 -32.85 -17.81
N GLU A 994 -45.19 -33.80 -16.89
CA GLU A 994 -44.29 -33.78 -15.74
C GLU A 994 -42.87 -33.46 -16.21
N PRO A 995 -42.19 -32.44 -15.65
CA PRO A 995 -40.76 -32.41 -15.73
C PRO A 995 -40.28 -33.60 -14.89
N LYS A 996 -39.66 -34.59 -15.54
CA LYS A 996 -38.71 -35.45 -14.84
C LYS A 996 -37.73 -34.52 -14.16
N ASP A 997 -37.63 -34.63 -12.85
CA ASP A 997 -36.59 -34.02 -12.03
C ASP A 997 -35.23 -34.27 -12.71
N ILE A 998 -34.70 -33.27 -13.41
CA ILE A 998 -33.26 -33.13 -13.58
C ILE A 998 -32.85 -32.31 -12.36
N GLU A 999 -32.63 -33.04 -11.29
CA GLU A 999 -31.91 -32.58 -10.12
C GLU A 999 -30.62 -31.91 -10.62
N PHE A 1000 -30.52 -30.58 -10.51
CA PHE A 1000 -29.22 -29.92 -10.58
C PHE A 1000 -28.46 -30.37 -9.33
N THR A 1001 -27.74 -31.48 -9.47
CA THR A 1001 -26.78 -31.92 -8.47
C THR A 1001 -25.66 -30.88 -8.46
N VAL A 1002 -25.78 -29.91 -7.57
CA VAL A 1002 -24.61 -29.20 -7.05
C VAL A 1002 -23.86 -30.23 -6.21
N THR A 1003 -23.10 -31.11 -6.85
CA THR A 1003 -22.10 -31.92 -6.17
C THR A 1003 -20.98 -31.00 -5.75
N THR A 1004 -21.08 -30.47 -4.54
CA THR A 1004 -19.93 -30.09 -3.73
C THR A 1004 -19.02 -31.33 -3.64
N LEU A 1005 -17.92 -31.32 -4.40
CA LEU A 1005 -16.84 -32.29 -4.28
C LEU A 1005 -16.15 -32.07 -2.94
N ASN A 1006 -16.64 -32.77 -1.91
CA ASN A 1006 -15.92 -32.97 -0.66
C ASN A 1006 -15.12 -34.27 -0.80
N CYS A 1007 -13.84 -34.16 -1.13
CA CYS A 1007 -12.91 -35.29 -1.10
C CYS A 1007 -12.39 -35.49 0.33
N ALA A 1008 -12.97 -36.42 1.06
CA ALA A 1008 -12.32 -37.08 2.19
C ALA A 1008 -12.26 -38.59 1.90
N GLN A 1009 -11.04 -39.10 1.75
CA GLN A 1009 -10.76 -40.53 1.60
C GLN A 1009 -11.17 -41.29 2.88
N ALA A 1010 -11.84 -42.42 2.72
CA ALA A 1010 -11.82 -43.50 3.71
C ALA A 1010 -11.95 -44.86 3.02
N ASP A 1011 -11.17 -45.80 3.54
CA ASP A 1011 -10.80 -47.11 3.00
C ASP A 1011 -11.93 -48.12 2.78
N LYS A 1012 -11.64 -49.06 1.86
CA LYS A 1012 -12.41 -50.28 1.59
C LYS A 1012 -12.51 -51.20 2.81
N LYS A 1013 -13.68 -51.82 3.02
CA LYS A 1013 -13.83 -53.26 3.29
C LYS A 1013 -15.27 -53.75 3.02
N GLU A 1014 -15.37 -54.81 2.24
CA GLU A 1014 -16.59 -55.53 1.86
C GLU A 1014 -17.16 -56.38 3.00
N GLN A 1015 -18.50 -56.42 3.13
CA GLN A 1015 -19.30 -57.66 3.27
C GLN A 1015 -20.82 -57.34 3.34
N MET A 1016 -21.61 -58.07 2.52
CA MET A 1016 -23.08 -58.12 2.41
C MET A 1016 -23.68 -59.23 3.31
N PRO A 1017 -25.01 -59.46 3.42
CA PRO A 1017 -26.21 -58.58 3.35
C PRO A 1017 -27.20 -58.83 4.54
N ASP A 1018 -28.27 -58.03 4.70
CA ASP A 1018 -29.71 -58.43 4.56
C ASP A 1018 -30.73 -57.42 5.18
N ARG A 1019 -31.94 -57.44 4.60
CA ARG A 1019 -33.17 -56.59 4.70
C ARG A 1019 -33.59 -55.94 6.04
N SER A 1020 -34.11 -54.69 5.98
CA SER A 1020 -35.55 -54.33 6.16
C SER A 1020 -35.87 -52.83 6.40
N SER A 1021 -36.98 -52.39 5.76
CA SER A 1021 -37.93 -51.29 6.08
C SER A 1021 -37.50 -49.82 6.21
N LEU A 1022 -37.89 -49.01 5.20
CA LEU A 1022 -38.04 -47.55 5.25
C LEU A 1022 -39.53 -47.17 5.20
N GLY A 1023 -39.97 -46.35 6.16
CA GLY A 1023 -41.32 -45.78 6.26
C GLY A 1023 -41.43 -44.40 5.62
N ARG A 1024 -42.51 -44.20 4.88
CA ARG A 1024 -42.91 -42.98 4.14
C ARG A 1024 -43.45 -41.89 5.06
N PHE A 1025 -43.23 -40.62 4.72
CA PHE A 1025 -44.12 -39.52 5.12
C PHE A 1025 -44.62 -38.77 3.89
N ALA A 1026 -45.91 -38.44 3.95
CA ALA A 1026 -46.77 -38.05 2.84
C ALA A 1026 -47.07 -36.54 2.82
N SER A 1027 -47.24 -36.06 1.59
CA SER A 1027 -47.85 -34.79 1.17
C SER A 1027 -49.27 -34.60 1.70
N LEU A 1028 -49.67 -33.34 1.98
CA LEU A 1028 -51.08 -32.93 2.03
C LEU A 1028 -51.24 -31.43 1.64
N ARG A 1029 -51.74 -31.20 0.42
CA ARG A 1029 -52.57 -30.04 0.04
C ARG A 1029 -54.00 -30.54 -0.19
N LYS A 1030 -55.02 -29.90 0.41
CA LYS A 1030 -56.30 -29.48 -0.23
C LYS A 1030 -57.34 -29.01 0.79
N GLY A 1031 -58.15 -28.04 0.38
CA GLY A 1031 -59.57 -27.98 0.76
C GLY A 1031 -60.11 -26.57 1.05
N GLY A 1032 -60.85 -26.00 0.11
CA GLY A 1032 -61.65 -24.78 0.33
C GLY A 1032 -63.10 -25.07 0.73
N ARG A 1033 -63.76 -24.11 1.39
CA ARG A 1033 -65.13 -23.57 1.14
C ARG A 1033 -65.71 -22.83 2.37
N THR A 1034 -66.06 -21.56 2.11
CA THR A 1034 -67.29 -20.82 2.47
C THR A 1034 -67.75 -20.53 3.91
N LEU A 1035 -68.13 -19.25 4.08
CA LEU A 1035 -69.24 -18.67 4.89
C LEU A 1035 -69.03 -18.40 6.39
N SER A 1036 -68.91 -17.11 6.77
CA SER A 1036 -69.93 -16.42 7.59
C SER A 1036 -69.68 -14.91 7.69
N LYS A 1037 -70.78 -14.16 7.82
CA LYS A 1037 -70.92 -12.70 7.79
C LYS A 1037 -70.79 -12.05 9.18
N GLY A 1038 -70.48 -10.75 9.17
CA GLY A 1038 -70.73 -9.78 10.26
C GLY A 1038 -69.47 -9.45 11.05
N VAL A 1039 -69.10 -8.20 11.35
CA VAL A 1039 -69.91 -7.03 11.72
C VAL A 1039 -69.14 -5.73 11.41
N ARG A 1040 -69.91 -4.69 11.11
CA ARG A 1040 -69.53 -3.30 10.80
C ARG A 1040 -69.14 -2.47 12.05
N HIS A 1041 -68.40 -1.39 11.76
CA HIS A 1041 -68.34 -0.06 12.42
C HIS A 1041 -67.39 0.12 13.61
N ARG A 1042 -66.37 1.00 13.51
CA ARG A 1042 -66.35 2.50 13.62
C ARG A 1042 -66.57 2.97 15.07
N ILE A 1043 -65.59 3.70 15.62
CA ILE A 1043 -65.65 4.79 16.64
C ILE A 1043 -64.17 5.17 16.96
N SER A 1044 -63.67 6.33 16.52
CA SER A 1044 -63.51 7.62 17.24
C SER A 1044 -62.11 7.76 17.90
N ARG A 1045 -61.23 8.65 17.42
CA ARG A 1045 -61.04 10.08 17.79
C ARG A 1045 -60.95 10.35 19.30
N SER A 1046 -59.79 10.88 19.73
CA SER A 1046 -59.57 11.99 20.71
C SER A 1046 -58.22 11.80 21.43
N LEU A 1047 -57.18 12.55 21.07
CA LEU A 1047 -56.67 13.75 21.79
C LEU A 1047 -56.16 13.47 23.21
N TYR A 1048 -54.86 13.67 23.45
CA TYR A 1048 -54.32 14.56 24.48
C TYR A 1048 -52.88 14.98 24.13
N ALA A 1049 -52.67 16.30 24.07
CA ALA A 1049 -51.39 17.00 24.17
C ALA A 1049 -50.87 16.89 25.63
N ARG A 1050 -49.68 17.29 26.09
CA ARG A 1050 -48.74 18.36 25.75
C ARG A 1050 -47.57 18.23 26.76
N SER A 1051 -46.31 18.53 26.39
CA SER A 1051 -45.44 19.39 27.21
C SER A 1051 -44.15 19.72 26.46
N SER A 1052 -43.94 21.03 26.34
CA SER A 1052 -42.92 21.79 25.64
C SER A 1052 -41.75 22.20 26.56
N SER A 1053 -40.62 22.59 25.97
CA SER A 1053 -39.83 23.73 26.43
C SER A 1053 -39.17 24.43 25.22
N GLU A 1054 -39.45 25.72 25.12
CA GLU A 1054 -39.04 26.74 24.11
C GLU A 1054 -37.57 27.19 24.34
N ASP A 1055 -36.86 27.70 23.34
CA ASP A 1055 -36.74 29.14 22.99
C ASP A 1055 -36.24 29.27 21.52
N ALA A 1056 -36.99 29.85 20.55
CA ALA A 1056 -37.12 31.29 20.17
C ALA A 1056 -35.81 31.93 19.62
N GLY A 1057 -35.71 32.56 18.44
CA GLY A 1057 -36.64 32.88 17.35
C GLY A 1057 -36.07 33.97 16.40
N LYS A 1058 -36.79 34.21 15.28
CA LYS A 1058 -36.75 35.33 14.28
C LYS A 1058 -35.95 35.07 12.99
N SER A 1059 -36.34 35.43 11.75
CA SER A 1059 -37.58 35.94 11.10
C SER A 1059 -37.31 36.10 9.58
N LYS A 1060 -38.37 36.12 8.74
CA LYS A 1060 -38.48 36.59 7.31
C LYS A 1060 -38.08 35.56 6.22
N ALA A 1061 -38.71 35.43 5.04
CA ALA A 1061 -39.85 36.07 4.36
C ALA A 1061 -40.38 35.14 3.22
N LEU A 1062 -41.56 35.46 2.69
CA LEU A 1062 -42.33 34.73 1.67
C LEU A 1062 -41.86 34.95 0.20
N LEU A 1063 -41.88 33.85 -0.58
CA LEU A 1063 -42.13 33.68 -2.04
C LEU A 1063 -41.06 34.17 -3.07
N PRO A 1064 -40.97 33.61 -4.32
CA PRO A 1064 -41.75 32.52 -4.94
C PRO A 1064 -40.94 31.37 -5.58
N GLU A 1065 -41.65 30.27 -5.88
CA GLU A 1065 -41.23 29.07 -6.60
C GLU A 1065 -40.66 29.35 -8.01
N ARG A 1066 -39.50 28.75 -8.33
CA ARG A 1066 -39.03 28.56 -9.71
C ARG A 1066 -39.22 27.10 -10.12
N LYS A 1067 -40.18 26.89 -11.02
CA LYS A 1067 -40.49 25.64 -11.72
C LYS A 1067 -39.37 25.23 -12.69
N ASN A 1068 -39.26 23.91 -12.84
CA ASN A 1068 -38.87 23.16 -14.04
C ASN A 1068 -37.46 23.37 -14.62
N ARG A 1069 -36.54 22.46 -14.28
CA ARG A 1069 -35.38 22.13 -15.14
C ARG A 1069 -34.96 20.65 -15.17
N ASN A 1070 -35.78 19.72 -14.67
CA ASN A 1070 -35.43 18.29 -14.58
C ASN A 1070 -36.38 17.37 -15.38
N LYS A 1071 -36.69 17.70 -16.64
CA LYS A 1071 -37.55 16.84 -17.48
C LYS A 1071 -36.93 16.40 -18.82
N LEU A 1072 -35.61 16.50 -18.98
CA LEU A 1072 -34.94 16.07 -20.22
C LEU A 1072 -33.91 14.93 -20.05
N CYS A 1073 -33.68 14.43 -18.83
CA CYS A 1073 -32.74 13.32 -18.58
C CYS A 1073 -33.42 11.94 -18.50
N LEU A 1074 -34.64 11.80 -19.02
CA LEU A 1074 -35.42 10.55 -19.04
C LEU A 1074 -35.69 10.05 -20.47
N LEU A 1075 -34.91 10.54 -21.44
CA LEU A 1075 -35.01 10.23 -22.88
C LEU A 1075 -33.76 9.49 -23.42
N ILE A 1076 -32.95 8.90 -22.53
CA ILE A 1076 -31.81 8.04 -22.90
C ILE A 1076 -32.03 6.68 -22.23
#